data_AF-A0A6B2QWZ4-F1
#
_entry.id   AF-A0A6B2QWZ4-F1
#
_cell.length_a   1.000
_cell.length_b   1.000
_cell.length_c   1.000
_cell.angle_alpha   90.00
_cell.angle_beta   90.00
_cell.angle_gamma   90.00
#
_symmetry.space_group_name_H-M   'P 1'
#
loop_
_entity.id
_entity.type
_entity.pdbx_description
1 polymer ?
#
loop_
_entity_poly.entity_id
_entity_poly.type
_entity_poly.pdbx_seq_one_letter_code
_entity_poly.pdbx_strand_id
1 'polypeptide(L)'
;MAAAPESTSLDLSIEGMTCASCVLRVEKALAAVPGVSKATVNLATERAHIEIDPHPTLQSDLSDLAIAAVKKAGYEATEVKLNVAPKDTLTESRQQEAKHLKRALITSLILTLPVFVLEMGSHLFPAIHEFVHVHIGMQNSWILQSILTTLVLVGPGRDFFTKGFGALFKLSPEMNSLVAMGAGSAWVYSMLACYWPQVLPEGTRFVYFEAAAVIVTLILLGRMLEAMAKGQTGMAIQHLIGLQPRQARVMRESGPVDVDIESVVPGDLVLVRPGERVPVDGVITEGEPYVDESMITGEPIPVTKHKHDKVTGGTINTSSSFTFKATHTGADTVLARIIRMVENAQGTKLPIQALVDRVTAWFVPAIMACSLLTFLIWFLFGPSPSLSFALVNAVAVMIIACPCAMGLATPTSIMVGTGRAAQLGVLFRQGDALQRLRDVQVIAFDKTGTLTLGKPVMTDLLVMDSNKSRNELLSIAAAMQMHSEHPIAHAIVSAAQESKLPLPAAKEFNAINGAGVRAIVQGRVVISGSENLMKENGIEVDHATAQIIAWGQQGKTPIFLAMDGQLVALIAVADPIKPSAKTAISLLKSMNVQTLMITGDNIYTAQAVAKELGIDQLHAHTLPEGKVALLQQQKKDGHVIAFVGDGINDAPALATADVGIAIGTGTDVAIESASVVLMSDDLQGVVNAIGLSHATMANIKQNLFWAFAYNVALVPLAAGVLYPVSGTLLSPMFAAGAMACSSVFVIANALRLKRFQPQA
;
A
#
# COMPACT_ATOMS: atom_id res chain seq x y z
N MET A 1 -3.55 -29.58 16.92
CA MET A 1 -4.40 -28.92 15.91
C MET A 1 -3.87 -29.34 14.55
N ALA A 2 -4.71 -29.91 13.69
CA ALA A 2 -4.34 -30.18 12.31
C ALA A 2 -4.03 -28.83 11.62
N ALA A 3 -2.90 -28.75 10.92
CA ALA A 3 -2.57 -27.59 10.11
C ALA A 3 -3.71 -27.32 9.12
N ALA A 4 -4.15 -26.08 9.01
CA ALA A 4 -5.09 -25.68 7.97
C ALA A 4 -4.49 -26.01 6.59
N PRO A 5 -5.28 -26.52 5.62
CA PRO A 5 -4.76 -26.86 4.30
C PRO A 5 -4.21 -25.58 3.64
N GLU A 6 -2.98 -25.65 3.13
CA GLU A 6 -2.37 -24.56 2.34
C GLU A 6 -3.27 -24.22 1.15
N SER A 7 -3.82 -23.01 1.14
CA SER A 7 -4.58 -22.49 0.00
C SER A 7 -3.65 -22.37 -1.20
N THR A 8 -3.89 -23.17 -2.23
CA THR A 8 -3.16 -23.09 -3.50
C THR A 8 -3.64 -21.83 -4.24
N SER A 9 -2.71 -21.02 -4.73
CA SER A 9 -3.02 -19.78 -5.47
C SER A 9 -2.36 -19.78 -6.83
N LEU A 10 -3.02 -19.14 -7.79
CA LEU A 10 -2.56 -18.99 -9.17
C LEU A 10 -2.55 -17.49 -9.52
N ASP A 11 -1.44 -17.03 -10.08
CA ASP A 11 -1.30 -15.65 -10.56
C ASP A 11 -1.25 -15.62 -12.09
N LEU A 12 -2.09 -14.78 -12.70
CA LEU A 12 -2.10 -14.52 -14.14
C LEU A 12 -1.75 -13.05 -14.41
N SER A 13 -0.94 -12.79 -15.43
CA SER A 13 -0.77 -11.46 -16.03
C SER A 13 -1.86 -11.28 -17.08
N ILE A 14 -2.56 -10.14 -17.08
CA ILE A 14 -3.70 -9.85 -17.95
C ILE A 14 -3.45 -8.55 -18.71
N GLU A 15 -3.36 -8.64 -20.04
CA GLU A 15 -3.10 -7.50 -20.90
C GLU A 15 -4.38 -6.85 -21.43
N GLY A 16 -4.34 -5.52 -21.59
CA GLY A 16 -5.40 -4.74 -22.26
C GLY A 16 -6.51 -4.20 -21.35
N MET A 17 -6.38 -4.35 -20.02
CA MET A 17 -7.31 -3.73 -19.07
C MET A 17 -7.02 -2.24 -18.89
N THR A 18 -8.02 -1.39 -19.12
CA THR A 18 -7.78 0.08 -19.11
C THR A 18 -8.54 0.81 -18.01
N CYS A 19 -9.53 0.18 -17.37
CA CYS A 19 -10.39 0.84 -16.39
C CYS A 19 -11.04 -0.15 -15.41
N ALA A 20 -11.72 0.36 -14.38
CA ALA A 20 -12.38 -0.44 -13.34
C ALA A 20 -13.46 -1.39 -13.88
N SER A 21 -14.17 -1.03 -14.96
CA SER A 21 -15.14 -1.95 -15.59
C SER A 21 -14.46 -3.16 -16.24
N CYS A 22 -13.23 -3.01 -16.75
CA CYS A 22 -12.44 -4.15 -17.25
C CYS A 22 -12.12 -5.14 -16.12
N VAL A 23 -11.68 -4.62 -14.96
CA VAL A 23 -11.36 -5.41 -13.76
C VAL A 23 -12.56 -6.27 -13.34
N LEU A 24 -13.73 -5.65 -13.15
CA LEU A 24 -14.95 -6.34 -12.74
C LEU A 24 -15.36 -7.43 -13.74
N ARG A 25 -15.12 -7.22 -15.03
CA ARG A 25 -15.43 -8.18 -16.07
C ARG A 25 -14.53 -9.41 -15.98
N VAL A 26 -13.23 -9.19 -15.83
CA VAL A 26 -12.26 -10.28 -15.72
C VAL A 26 -12.48 -11.07 -14.43
N GLU A 27 -12.73 -10.39 -13.31
CA GLU A 27 -13.07 -11.06 -12.05
C GLU A 27 -14.34 -11.91 -12.16
N LYS A 28 -15.40 -11.40 -12.79
CA LYS A 28 -16.62 -12.20 -13.01
C LYS A 28 -16.36 -13.40 -13.91
N ALA A 29 -15.50 -13.25 -14.91
CA ALA A 29 -15.15 -14.35 -15.81
C ALA A 29 -14.33 -15.42 -15.06
N LEU A 30 -13.35 -15.01 -14.25
CA LEU A 30 -12.51 -15.90 -13.45
C LEU A 30 -13.28 -16.57 -12.31
N ALA A 31 -14.15 -15.84 -11.61
CA ALA A 31 -14.99 -16.39 -10.54
C ALA A 31 -16.05 -17.38 -11.07
N ALA A 32 -16.36 -17.34 -12.37
CA ALA A 32 -17.23 -18.32 -13.00
C ALA A 32 -16.50 -19.61 -13.43
N VAL A 33 -15.16 -19.66 -13.29
CA VAL A 33 -14.37 -20.86 -13.58
C VAL A 33 -14.54 -21.88 -12.44
N PRO A 34 -14.93 -23.13 -12.72
CA PRO A 34 -15.05 -24.17 -11.69
C PRO A 34 -13.73 -24.40 -10.94
N GLY A 35 -13.78 -24.41 -9.61
CA GLY A 35 -12.60 -24.59 -8.74
C GLY A 35 -11.94 -23.29 -8.28
N VAL A 36 -12.40 -22.14 -8.75
CA VAL A 36 -12.00 -20.82 -8.22
C VAL A 36 -12.88 -20.45 -7.04
N SER A 37 -12.30 -20.33 -5.85
CA SER A 37 -13.00 -19.87 -4.65
C SER A 37 -13.14 -18.35 -4.64
N LYS A 38 -12.12 -17.65 -5.11
CA LYS A 38 -12.07 -16.19 -5.20
C LYS A 38 -11.09 -15.74 -6.27
N ALA A 39 -11.48 -14.73 -7.05
CA ALA A 39 -10.62 -14.07 -8.03
C ALA A 39 -10.58 -12.57 -7.76
N THR A 40 -9.38 -12.02 -7.67
CA THR A 40 -9.16 -10.58 -7.51
C THR A 40 -8.21 -10.08 -8.59
N VAL A 41 -8.58 -8.99 -9.24
CA VAL A 41 -7.78 -8.42 -10.34
C VAL A 41 -7.26 -7.05 -9.94
N ASN A 42 -5.94 -6.88 -10.05
CA ASN A 42 -5.27 -5.62 -9.83
C ASN A 42 -4.99 -4.93 -11.17
N LEU A 43 -5.70 -3.82 -11.42
CA LEU A 43 -5.50 -2.99 -12.60
C LEU A 43 -4.11 -2.35 -12.64
N ALA A 44 -3.54 -2.02 -11.48
CA ALA A 44 -2.23 -1.40 -11.42
C ALA A 44 -1.15 -2.36 -11.92
N THR A 45 -1.12 -3.59 -11.41
CA THR A 45 -0.09 -4.56 -11.77
C THR A 45 -0.46 -5.39 -12.99
N GLU A 46 -1.66 -5.19 -13.56
CA GLU A 46 -2.19 -6.03 -14.65
C GLU A 46 -2.14 -7.52 -14.28
N ARG A 47 -2.46 -7.85 -13.02
CA ARG A 47 -2.43 -9.24 -12.52
C ARG A 47 -3.76 -9.66 -11.93
N ALA A 48 -4.15 -10.92 -12.15
CA ALA A 48 -5.18 -11.61 -11.39
C ALA A 48 -4.53 -12.55 -10.38
N HIS A 49 -5.01 -12.48 -9.14
CA HIS A 49 -4.76 -13.48 -8.11
C HIS A 49 -6.01 -14.35 -7.96
N ILE A 50 -5.83 -15.66 -8.03
CA ILE A 50 -6.89 -16.66 -8.02
C ILE A 50 -6.63 -17.60 -6.84
N GLU A 51 -7.55 -17.60 -5.87
CA GLU A 51 -7.58 -18.58 -4.78
C GLU A 51 -8.32 -19.83 -5.29
N ILE A 52 -7.69 -21.00 -5.14
CA ILE A 52 -8.20 -22.27 -5.65
C ILE A 52 -8.82 -23.05 -4.49
N ASP A 53 -9.97 -23.69 -4.73
CA ASP A 53 -10.54 -24.64 -3.78
C ASP A 53 -9.59 -25.84 -3.58
N PRO A 54 -9.42 -26.35 -2.34
CA PRO A 54 -8.47 -27.42 -2.03
C PRO A 54 -8.84 -28.81 -2.61
N HIS A 55 -9.67 -28.89 -3.66
CA HIS A 55 -10.09 -30.14 -4.26
C HIS A 55 -9.07 -30.64 -5.34
N PRO A 56 -8.50 -31.85 -5.20
CA PRO A 56 -7.32 -32.29 -5.97
C PRO A 56 -7.58 -32.63 -7.45
N THR A 57 -8.81 -32.60 -7.95
CA THR A 57 -9.16 -33.08 -9.32
C THR A 57 -9.18 -32.00 -10.41
N LEU A 58 -8.89 -30.73 -10.09
CA LEU A 58 -8.96 -29.61 -11.06
C LEU A 58 -7.66 -28.80 -11.20
N GLN A 59 -6.59 -29.11 -10.44
CA GLN A 59 -5.40 -28.24 -10.37
C GLN A 59 -4.55 -28.21 -11.64
N SER A 60 -4.52 -29.27 -12.46
CA SER A 60 -3.66 -29.33 -13.66
C SER A 60 -4.17 -28.51 -14.85
N ASP A 61 -5.49 -28.26 -14.93
CA ASP A 61 -6.14 -27.63 -16.10
C ASP A 61 -6.70 -26.23 -15.77
N LEU A 62 -6.59 -25.79 -14.52
CA LEU A 62 -7.21 -24.55 -14.04
C LEU A 62 -6.57 -23.29 -14.65
N SER A 63 -5.25 -23.33 -14.91
CA SER A 63 -4.53 -22.22 -15.56
C SER A 63 -5.07 -21.99 -16.98
N ASP A 64 -5.18 -23.05 -17.78
CA ASP A 64 -5.71 -22.97 -19.15
C ASP A 64 -7.18 -22.55 -19.18
N LEU A 65 -8.00 -23.07 -18.27
CA LEU A 65 -9.41 -22.68 -18.13
C LEU A 65 -9.56 -21.20 -17.74
N ALA A 66 -8.73 -20.73 -16.81
CA ALA A 66 -8.71 -19.33 -16.40
C ALA A 66 -8.26 -18.42 -17.54
N ILE A 67 -7.19 -18.77 -18.27
CA ILE A 67 -6.73 -18.02 -19.45
C ILE A 67 -7.82 -17.97 -20.53
N ALA A 68 -8.49 -19.10 -20.80
CA ALA A 68 -9.60 -19.15 -21.76
C ALA A 68 -10.80 -18.28 -21.33
N ALA A 69 -11.12 -18.23 -20.03
CA ALA A 69 -12.17 -17.37 -19.50
C ALA A 69 -11.83 -15.88 -19.67
N VAL A 70 -10.58 -15.48 -19.40
CA VAL A 70 -10.10 -14.11 -19.63
C VAL A 70 -10.15 -13.75 -21.12
N LYS A 71 -9.76 -14.67 -22.01
CA LYS A 71 -9.86 -14.49 -23.47
C LYS A 71 -11.29 -14.30 -23.95
N LYS A 72 -12.25 -15.06 -23.40
CA LYS A 72 -13.68 -14.90 -23.69
C LYS A 72 -14.22 -13.54 -23.21
N ALA A 73 -13.70 -13.04 -22.08
CA ALA A 73 -14.00 -11.70 -21.59
C ALA A 73 -13.43 -10.58 -22.50
N GLY A 74 -12.44 -10.90 -23.34
CA GLY A 74 -11.87 -10.03 -24.36
C GLY A 74 -10.48 -9.49 -24.03
N TYR A 75 -9.72 -10.19 -23.18
CA TYR A 75 -8.38 -9.80 -22.74
C TYR A 75 -7.41 -10.97 -22.94
N GLU A 76 -6.11 -10.71 -23.11
CA GLU A 76 -5.11 -11.79 -23.18
C GLU A 76 -4.54 -12.05 -21.78
N ALA A 77 -4.23 -13.31 -21.46
CA ALA A 77 -3.69 -13.69 -20.16
C ALA A 77 -2.55 -14.70 -20.27
N THR A 78 -1.55 -14.59 -19.40
CA THR A 78 -0.42 -15.52 -19.28
C THR A 78 -0.14 -15.85 -17.82
N GLU A 79 0.30 -17.07 -17.54
CA GLU A 79 0.61 -17.51 -16.17
C GLU A 79 1.92 -16.88 -15.67
N VAL A 80 1.91 -16.34 -14.44
CA VAL A 80 3.09 -15.76 -13.80
C VAL A 80 3.78 -16.83 -12.98
N LYS A 81 4.94 -17.32 -13.45
CA LYS A 81 5.80 -18.21 -12.65
C LYS A 81 6.60 -17.39 -11.63
N LEU A 82 6.49 -17.75 -10.35
CA LEU A 82 7.07 -17.07 -9.18
C LEU A 82 8.60 -16.82 -9.21
N ASN A 83 9.35 -17.45 -10.12
CA ASN A 83 10.81 -17.34 -10.20
C ASN A 83 11.33 -16.29 -11.20
N VAL A 84 10.44 -15.54 -11.86
CA VAL A 84 10.85 -14.48 -12.77
C VAL A 84 10.34 -13.17 -12.20
N ALA A 85 11.22 -12.38 -11.59
CA ALA A 85 10.94 -10.97 -11.38
C ALA A 85 10.69 -10.38 -12.78
N PRO A 86 9.46 -9.97 -13.15
CA PRO A 86 9.20 -9.43 -14.47
C PRO A 86 9.65 -7.97 -14.45
N LYS A 87 10.98 -7.76 -14.44
CA LYS A 87 11.56 -6.42 -14.31
C LYS A 87 11.59 -5.64 -15.63
N ASP A 88 11.47 -6.29 -16.79
CA ASP A 88 11.51 -5.60 -18.07
C ASP A 88 10.14 -5.51 -18.79
N THR A 89 9.32 -6.57 -18.79
CA THR A 89 8.09 -6.61 -19.62
C THR A 89 7.02 -5.59 -19.24
N LEU A 90 6.73 -5.38 -17.95
CA LEU A 90 5.67 -4.47 -17.48
C LEU A 90 6.02 -2.99 -17.67
N THR A 91 7.28 -2.63 -17.39
CA THR A 91 7.77 -1.26 -17.58
C THR A 91 7.90 -0.94 -19.07
N GLU A 92 8.40 -1.88 -19.87
CA GLU A 92 8.47 -1.74 -21.32
C GLU A 92 7.08 -1.65 -21.96
N SER A 93 6.13 -2.50 -21.54
CA SER A 93 4.74 -2.48 -22.00
C SER A 93 4.09 -1.12 -21.75
N ARG A 94 4.18 -0.57 -20.53
CA ARG A 94 3.65 0.77 -20.21
C ARG A 94 4.31 1.88 -21.03
N GLN A 95 5.62 1.81 -21.26
CA GLN A 95 6.33 2.77 -22.12
C GLN A 95 5.90 2.64 -23.58
N GLN A 96 5.66 1.42 -24.06
CA GLN A 96 5.15 1.16 -25.40
C GLN A 96 3.72 1.67 -25.58
N GLU A 97 2.84 1.46 -24.60
CA GLU A 97 1.47 1.99 -24.61
C GLU A 97 1.47 3.52 -24.64
N ALA A 98 2.28 4.17 -23.80
CA ALA A 98 2.41 5.63 -23.80
C ALA A 98 2.95 6.16 -25.14
N LYS A 99 3.93 5.47 -25.75
CA LYS A 99 4.44 5.81 -27.09
C LYS A 99 3.36 5.62 -28.17
N HIS A 100 2.57 4.54 -28.09
CA HIS A 100 1.47 4.27 -29.00
C HIS A 100 0.39 5.36 -28.92
N LEU A 101 -0.08 5.68 -27.71
CA LEU A 101 -1.05 6.76 -27.47
C LEU A 101 -0.53 8.13 -27.92
N LYS A 102 0.76 8.42 -27.70
CA LYS A 102 1.39 9.65 -28.19
C LYS A 102 1.39 9.71 -29.71
N ARG A 103 1.74 8.62 -30.39
CA ARG A 103 1.70 8.54 -31.87
C ARG A 103 0.27 8.72 -32.39
N ALA A 104 -0.69 8.01 -31.81
CA ALA A 104 -2.10 8.10 -32.16
C ALA A 104 -2.67 9.52 -31.94
N LEU A 105 -2.30 10.18 -30.85
CA LEU A 105 -2.67 11.57 -30.59
C LEU A 105 -2.08 12.51 -31.64
N ILE A 106 -0.78 12.38 -31.95
CA ILE A 106 -0.12 13.24 -32.94
C ILE A 106 -0.76 13.07 -34.32
N THR A 107 -0.98 11.82 -34.77
CA THR A 107 -1.65 11.58 -36.05
C THR A 107 -3.10 12.09 -36.04
N SER A 108 -3.84 11.86 -34.96
CA SER A 108 -5.21 12.38 -34.80
C SER A 108 -5.24 13.91 -34.83
N LEU A 109 -4.30 14.58 -34.16
CA LEU A 109 -4.19 16.03 -34.11
C LEU A 109 -3.85 16.61 -35.50
N ILE A 110 -2.90 16.02 -36.22
CA ILE A 110 -2.54 16.45 -37.58
C ILE A 110 -3.74 16.35 -38.53
N LEU A 111 -4.54 15.29 -38.42
CA LEU A 111 -5.72 15.08 -39.27
C LEU A 111 -6.92 15.92 -38.84
N THR A 112 -7.09 16.16 -37.54
CA THR A 112 -8.22 16.91 -36.98
C THR A 112 -8.03 18.41 -37.09
N LEU A 113 -6.79 18.91 -37.01
CA LEU A 113 -6.51 20.35 -37.02
C LEU A 113 -7.04 21.06 -38.29
N PRO A 114 -6.86 20.53 -39.52
CA PRO A 114 -7.47 21.13 -40.71
C PRO A 114 -9.00 21.13 -40.66
N VAL A 115 -9.62 20.05 -40.18
CA VAL A 115 -11.09 19.95 -40.05
C VAL A 115 -11.60 21.00 -39.06
N PHE A 116 -10.94 21.13 -37.91
CA PHE A 116 -11.25 22.13 -36.90
C PHE A 116 -11.10 23.56 -37.45
N VAL A 117 -9.99 23.87 -38.12
CA VAL A 117 -9.76 25.21 -38.69
C VAL A 117 -10.76 25.54 -39.79
N LEU A 118 -11.12 24.58 -40.65
CA LEU A 118 -12.08 24.81 -41.73
C LEU A 118 -13.49 25.06 -41.20
N GLU A 119 -13.95 24.27 -40.22
CA GLU A 119 -15.31 24.40 -39.70
C GLU A 119 -15.40 25.52 -38.64
N MET A 120 -14.62 25.46 -37.57
CA MET A 120 -14.67 26.48 -36.50
C MET A 120 -14.06 27.80 -36.92
N GLY A 121 -12.98 27.79 -37.71
CA GLY A 121 -12.37 29.02 -38.22
C GLY A 121 -13.31 29.78 -39.15
N SER A 122 -14.12 29.08 -39.95
CA SER A 122 -15.13 29.74 -40.80
C SER A 122 -16.31 30.30 -40.01
N HIS A 123 -16.63 29.78 -38.83
CA HIS A 123 -17.64 30.36 -37.93
C HIS A 123 -17.11 31.54 -37.10
N LEU A 124 -15.83 31.54 -36.73
CA LEU A 124 -15.22 32.56 -35.86
C LEU A 124 -14.65 33.75 -36.64
N PHE A 125 -14.15 33.52 -37.86
CA PHE A 125 -13.48 34.55 -38.66
C PHE A 125 -14.14 34.64 -40.05
N PRO A 126 -14.83 35.75 -40.34
CA PRO A 126 -15.48 35.96 -41.65
C PRO A 126 -14.54 35.80 -42.85
N ALA A 127 -13.26 36.19 -42.69
CA ALA A 127 -12.24 36.05 -43.71
C ALA A 127 -11.93 34.58 -44.08
N ILE A 128 -12.02 33.65 -43.11
CA ILE A 128 -11.83 32.22 -43.36
C ILE A 128 -13.07 31.65 -44.05
N HIS A 129 -14.26 32.09 -43.66
CA HIS A 129 -15.51 31.72 -44.33
C HIS A 129 -15.49 32.11 -45.81
N GLU A 130 -15.12 33.36 -46.09
CA GLU A 130 -15.02 33.89 -47.44
C GLU A 130 -13.92 33.18 -48.24
N PHE A 131 -12.76 32.90 -47.63
CA PHE A 131 -11.70 32.11 -48.26
C PHE A 131 -12.18 30.71 -48.68
N VAL A 132 -12.83 29.98 -47.77
CA VAL A 132 -13.38 28.64 -48.05
C VAL A 132 -14.45 28.71 -49.14
N HIS A 133 -15.36 29.68 -49.05
CA HIS A 133 -16.45 29.84 -50.01
C HIS A 133 -15.95 30.18 -51.42
N VAL A 134 -14.90 31.02 -51.54
CA VAL A 134 -14.37 31.50 -52.82
C VAL A 134 -13.37 30.52 -53.44
N HIS A 135 -12.48 29.90 -52.67
CA HIS A 135 -11.35 29.13 -53.22
C HIS A 135 -11.56 27.61 -53.18
N ILE A 136 -12.32 27.10 -52.21
CA ILE A 136 -12.50 25.65 -52.01
C ILE A 136 -13.90 25.24 -52.47
N GLY A 137 -14.92 26.01 -52.08
CA GLY A 137 -16.35 25.68 -52.21
C GLY A 137 -16.85 24.82 -51.04
N MET A 138 -18.05 25.10 -50.55
CA MET A 138 -18.62 24.44 -49.36
C MET A 138 -18.72 22.91 -49.50
N GLN A 139 -19.13 22.41 -50.67
CA GLN A 139 -19.22 20.97 -50.92
C GLN A 139 -17.85 20.28 -50.89
N ASN A 140 -16.83 20.90 -51.48
CA ASN A 140 -15.48 20.35 -51.49
C ASN A 140 -14.85 20.40 -50.10
N SER A 141 -15.14 21.44 -49.31
CA SER A 141 -14.77 21.52 -47.90
C SER A 141 -15.35 20.34 -47.12
N TRP A 142 -16.65 20.04 -47.26
CA TRP A 142 -17.27 18.91 -46.60
C TRP A 142 -16.73 17.55 -47.04
N ILE A 143 -16.40 17.37 -48.32
CA ILE A 143 -15.75 16.14 -48.82
C ILE A 143 -14.34 16.00 -48.22
N LEU A 144 -13.57 17.09 -48.13
CA LEU A 144 -12.26 17.06 -47.49
C LEU A 144 -12.38 16.70 -46.00
N GLN A 145 -13.32 17.31 -45.30
CA GLN A 145 -13.60 17.03 -43.89
C GLN A 145 -14.07 15.57 -43.69
N SER A 146 -14.89 15.04 -44.60
CA SER A 146 -15.36 13.66 -44.53
C SER A 146 -14.20 12.66 -44.63
N ILE A 147 -13.27 12.89 -45.56
CA ILE A 147 -12.08 12.05 -45.75
C ILE A 147 -11.19 12.11 -44.50
N LEU A 148 -10.81 13.32 -44.06
CA LEU A 148 -9.92 13.51 -42.92
C LEU A 148 -10.52 12.92 -41.63
N THR A 149 -11.81 13.15 -41.39
CA THR A 149 -12.50 12.61 -40.21
C THR A 149 -12.61 11.09 -40.27
N THR A 150 -12.87 10.51 -41.46
CA THR A 150 -12.87 9.06 -41.64
C THR A 150 -11.49 8.46 -41.35
N LEU A 151 -10.42 9.12 -41.78
CA LEU A 151 -9.05 8.70 -41.46
C LEU A 151 -8.75 8.76 -39.95
N VAL A 152 -9.27 9.76 -39.24
CA VAL A 152 -9.18 9.82 -37.76
C VAL A 152 -9.90 8.64 -37.12
N LEU A 153 -11.13 8.34 -37.54
CA LEU A 153 -11.97 7.30 -36.95
C LEU A 153 -11.44 5.88 -37.22
N VAL A 154 -10.96 5.62 -38.45
CA VAL A 154 -10.47 4.29 -38.87
C VAL A 154 -8.99 4.07 -38.50
N GLY A 155 -8.22 5.14 -38.33
CA GLY A 155 -6.82 5.10 -37.89
C GLY A 155 -6.71 5.19 -36.36
N PRO A 156 -6.33 6.35 -35.80
CA PRO A 156 -6.09 6.49 -34.36
C PRO A 156 -7.32 6.25 -33.47
N GLY A 157 -8.54 6.47 -33.99
CA GLY A 157 -9.80 6.25 -33.29
C GLY A 157 -10.32 4.81 -33.32
N ARG A 158 -9.68 3.90 -34.08
CA ARG A 158 -10.19 2.56 -34.36
C ARG A 158 -10.54 1.76 -33.11
N ASP A 159 -9.69 1.87 -32.09
CA ASP A 159 -9.83 1.14 -30.84
C ASP A 159 -11.14 1.46 -30.11
N PHE A 160 -11.65 2.69 -30.22
CA PHE A 160 -12.92 3.07 -29.62
C PHE A 160 -14.08 2.29 -30.25
N PHE A 161 -14.06 2.10 -31.57
CA PHE A 161 -15.12 1.41 -32.31
C PHE A 161 -15.06 -0.11 -32.13
N THR A 162 -13.86 -0.70 -32.25
CA THR A 162 -13.70 -2.16 -32.14
C THR A 162 -14.04 -2.65 -30.73
N LYS A 163 -13.53 -1.96 -29.69
CA LYS A 163 -13.82 -2.30 -28.29
C LYS A 163 -15.23 -1.86 -27.89
N GLY A 164 -15.63 -0.66 -28.30
CA GLY A 164 -16.91 -0.05 -27.91
C GLY A 164 -18.13 -0.81 -28.40
N PHE A 165 -18.17 -1.19 -29.68
CA PHE A 165 -19.27 -2.00 -30.21
C PHE A 165 -19.25 -3.42 -29.64
N GLY A 166 -18.07 -4.04 -29.50
CA GLY A 166 -17.94 -5.34 -28.85
C GLY A 166 -18.47 -5.36 -27.41
N ALA A 167 -18.25 -4.29 -26.65
CA ALA A 167 -18.77 -4.13 -25.29
C ALA A 167 -20.29 -3.87 -25.27
N LEU A 168 -20.80 -3.08 -26.23
CA LEU A 168 -22.23 -2.79 -26.36
C LEU A 168 -23.04 -4.06 -26.69
N PHE A 169 -22.60 -4.87 -27.65
CA PHE A 169 -23.27 -6.12 -28.02
C PHE A 169 -23.27 -7.16 -26.89
N LYS A 170 -22.27 -7.10 -26.02
CA LYS A 170 -22.19 -7.95 -24.80
C LYS A 170 -22.99 -7.38 -23.62
N LEU A 171 -23.85 -6.38 -23.83
CA LEU A 171 -24.67 -5.70 -22.82
C LEU A 171 -23.86 -5.13 -21.64
N SER A 172 -22.63 -4.71 -21.91
CA SER A 172 -21.74 -4.11 -20.90
C SER A 172 -21.15 -2.81 -21.45
N PRO A 173 -21.98 -1.77 -21.68
CA PRO A 173 -21.51 -0.51 -22.25
C PRO A 173 -20.46 0.13 -21.34
N GLU A 174 -19.38 0.61 -21.94
CA GLU A 174 -18.30 1.31 -21.26
C GLU A 174 -17.93 2.61 -22.01
N MET A 175 -16.88 3.31 -21.55
CA MET A 175 -16.39 4.53 -22.20
C MET A 175 -16.26 4.37 -23.72
N ASN A 176 -15.58 3.32 -24.19
CA ASN A 176 -15.38 3.09 -25.62
C ASN A 176 -16.72 2.99 -26.37
N SER A 177 -17.75 2.41 -25.75
CA SER A 177 -19.10 2.33 -26.32
C SER A 177 -19.75 3.70 -26.45
N LEU A 178 -19.62 4.56 -25.44
CA LEU A 178 -20.15 5.93 -25.47
C LEU A 178 -19.49 6.77 -26.57
N VAL A 179 -18.16 6.65 -26.71
CA VAL A 179 -17.38 7.36 -27.74
C VAL A 179 -17.72 6.85 -29.13
N ALA A 180 -17.80 5.53 -29.31
CA ALA A 180 -18.19 4.91 -30.57
C ALA A 180 -19.59 5.34 -31.01
N MET A 181 -20.56 5.39 -30.10
CA MET A 181 -21.92 5.87 -30.41
C MET A 181 -21.93 7.38 -30.69
N GLY A 182 -21.25 8.20 -29.87
CA GLY A 182 -21.21 9.65 -30.02
C GLY A 182 -20.51 10.10 -31.31
N ALA A 183 -19.24 9.74 -31.48
CA ALA A 183 -18.47 10.10 -32.67
C ALA A 183 -19.00 9.39 -33.93
N GLY A 184 -19.46 8.14 -33.80
CA GLY A 184 -20.05 7.38 -34.89
C GLY A 184 -21.35 7.99 -35.41
N SER A 185 -22.27 8.38 -34.51
CA SER A 185 -23.53 9.02 -34.92
C SER A 185 -23.29 10.39 -35.59
N ALA A 186 -22.40 11.21 -35.04
CA ALA A 186 -22.00 12.48 -35.64
C ALA A 186 -21.40 12.28 -37.05
N TRP A 187 -20.54 11.26 -37.23
CA TRP A 187 -19.96 10.94 -38.54
C TRP A 187 -21.02 10.43 -39.53
N VAL A 188 -21.88 9.49 -39.14
CA VAL A 188 -22.94 8.94 -40.00
C VAL A 188 -23.89 10.04 -40.47
N TYR A 189 -24.35 10.91 -39.56
CA TYR A 189 -25.19 12.05 -39.90
C TYR A 189 -24.51 12.98 -40.91
N SER A 190 -23.23 13.31 -40.67
CA SER A 190 -22.44 14.18 -41.54
C SER A 190 -22.22 13.58 -42.94
N MET A 191 -22.03 12.27 -43.03
CA MET A 191 -21.94 11.55 -44.31
C MET A 191 -23.26 11.63 -45.09
N LEU A 192 -24.40 11.43 -44.42
CA LEU A 192 -25.73 11.57 -45.04
C LEU A 192 -25.97 13.00 -45.53
N ALA A 193 -25.66 14.01 -44.70
CA ALA A 193 -25.81 15.43 -45.07
C ALA A 193 -24.90 15.86 -46.24
N CYS A 194 -23.70 15.27 -46.33
CA CYS A 194 -22.73 15.57 -47.38
C CYS A 194 -23.10 14.94 -48.72
N TYR A 195 -23.40 13.63 -48.74
CA TYR A 195 -23.56 12.84 -49.98
C TYR A 195 -25.02 12.57 -50.38
N TRP A 196 -25.94 12.48 -49.43
CA TRP A 196 -27.36 12.23 -49.68
C TRP A 196 -28.26 13.28 -49.00
N PRO A 197 -28.11 14.57 -49.32
CA PRO A 197 -28.89 15.63 -48.68
C PRO A 197 -30.40 15.50 -48.92
N GLN A 198 -30.82 14.77 -49.95
CA GLN A 198 -32.24 14.52 -50.27
C GLN A 198 -32.97 13.64 -49.23
N VAL A 199 -32.22 12.89 -48.42
CA VAL A 199 -32.77 12.04 -47.36
C VAL A 199 -33.12 12.86 -46.10
N LEU A 200 -32.57 14.08 -46.01
CA LEU A 200 -32.77 14.96 -44.87
C LEU A 200 -33.83 16.02 -45.19
N PRO A 201 -34.63 16.47 -44.19
CA PRO A 201 -35.59 17.56 -44.38
C PRO A 201 -34.90 18.85 -44.84
N GLU A 202 -35.59 19.66 -45.64
CA GLU A 202 -35.05 20.93 -46.14
C GLU A 202 -34.59 21.84 -44.98
N GLY A 203 -33.40 22.44 -45.11
CA GLY A 203 -32.82 23.31 -44.09
C GLY A 203 -32.05 22.60 -42.95
N THR A 204 -31.88 21.28 -42.99
CA THR A 204 -31.16 20.51 -41.93
C THR A 204 -29.73 20.10 -42.31
N ARG A 205 -29.20 20.66 -43.39
CA ARG A 205 -27.91 20.29 -43.97
C ARG A 205 -26.72 20.89 -43.20
N PHE A 206 -26.49 20.38 -42.00
CA PHE A 206 -25.32 20.69 -41.17
C PHE A 206 -24.38 19.49 -41.13
N VAL A 207 -23.08 19.73 -41.01
CA VAL A 207 -22.09 18.67 -40.82
C VAL A 207 -21.45 18.81 -39.44
N TYR A 208 -21.07 17.67 -38.87
CA TYR A 208 -20.46 17.53 -37.55
C TYR A 208 -19.20 16.65 -37.63
N PHE A 209 -18.52 16.69 -38.77
CA PHE A 209 -17.23 16.01 -38.97
C PHE A 209 -16.19 16.50 -37.96
N GLU A 210 -16.16 17.81 -37.75
CA GLU A 210 -15.31 18.48 -36.75
C GLU A 210 -15.56 17.94 -35.33
N ALA A 211 -16.82 17.89 -34.89
CA ALA A 211 -17.17 17.34 -33.59
C ALA A 211 -16.66 15.89 -33.43
N ALA A 212 -16.91 15.01 -34.40
CA ALA A 212 -16.45 13.62 -34.34
C ALA A 212 -14.91 13.50 -34.23
N ALA A 213 -14.17 14.27 -35.04
CA ALA A 213 -12.70 14.26 -35.05
C ALA A 213 -12.10 14.84 -33.75
N VAL A 214 -12.65 15.96 -33.27
CA VAL A 214 -12.19 16.64 -32.04
C VAL A 214 -12.47 15.77 -30.81
N ILE A 215 -13.65 15.14 -30.72
CA ILE A 215 -13.99 14.22 -29.62
C ILE A 215 -12.95 13.10 -29.51
N VAL A 216 -12.65 12.41 -30.63
CA VAL A 216 -11.66 11.33 -30.65
C VAL A 216 -10.28 11.85 -30.23
N THR A 217 -9.86 13.00 -30.76
CA THR A 217 -8.55 13.60 -30.46
C THR A 217 -8.42 13.99 -28.99
N LEU A 218 -9.43 14.64 -28.41
CA LEU A 218 -9.42 15.06 -27.00
C LEU A 218 -9.46 13.87 -26.05
N ILE A 219 -10.16 12.79 -26.41
CA ILE A 219 -10.17 11.57 -25.60
C ILE A 219 -8.82 10.85 -25.69
N LEU A 220 -8.20 10.80 -26.87
CA LEU A 220 -6.82 10.30 -27.00
C LEU A 220 -5.83 11.13 -26.18
N LEU A 221 -6.01 12.46 -26.13
CA LEU A 221 -5.24 13.34 -25.25
C LEU A 221 -5.45 12.96 -23.78
N GLY A 222 -6.71 12.79 -23.35
CA GLY A 222 -7.05 12.33 -22.00
C GLY A 222 -6.38 11.00 -21.65
N ARG A 223 -6.45 10.00 -22.54
CA ARG A 223 -5.81 8.68 -22.34
C ARG A 223 -4.29 8.75 -22.33
N MET A 224 -3.69 9.61 -23.16
CA MET A 224 -2.24 9.83 -23.18
C MET A 224 -1.77 10.48 -21.87
N LEU A 225 -2.48 11.50 -21.39
CA LEU A 225 -2.22 12.14 -20.09
C LEU A 225 -2.39 11.14 -18.93
N GLU A 226 -3.43 10.31 -18.99
CA GLU A 226 -3.67 9.22 -18.03
C GLU A 226 -2.52 8.19 -18.03
N ALA A 227 -2.09 7.72 -19.20
CA ALA A 227 -1.00 6.74 -19.31
C ALA A 227 0.33 7.32 -18.79
N MET A 228 0.63 8.57 -19.13
CA MET A 228 1.80 9.28 -18.60
C MET A 228 1.76 9.37 -17.07
N ALA A 229 0.60 9.69 -16.51
CA ALA A 229 0.39 9.80 -15.08
C ALA A 229 0.53 8.46 -14.35
N LYS A 230 -0.09 7.40 -14.87
CA LYS A 230 0.04 6.02 -14.38
C LYS A 230 1.50 5.56 -14.40
N GLY A 231 2.27 5.96 -15.42
CA GLY A 231 3.71 5.70 -15.47
C GLY A 231 4.46 6.30 -14.27
N GLN A 232 4.09 7.50 -13.83
CA GLN A 232 4.72 8.18 -12.69
C GLN A 232 4.33 7.60 -11.32
N THR A 233 3.18 6.94 -11.22
CA THR A 233 2.67 6.40 -9.95
C THR A 233 3.32 5.06 -9.60
N GLY A 234 3.75 4.29 -10.61
CA GLY A 234 4.52 3.04 -10.43
C GLY A 234 5.99 3.22 -10.04
N MET A 235 6.53 4.44 -10.04
CA MET A 235 7.96 4.68 -9.77
C MET A 235 8.39 4.35 -8.34
N ALA A 236 7.49 4.36 -7.36
CA ALA A 236 7.85 4.06 -5.97
C ALA A 236 8.30 2.60 -5.80
N ILE A 237 7.59 1.66 -6.44
CA ILE A 237 7.99 0.25 -6.48
C ILE A 237 9.25 0.08 -7.35
N GLN A 238 9.33 0.76 -8.50
CA GLN A 238 10.54 0.71 -9.33
C GLN A 238 11.79 1.20 -8.59
N HIS A 239 11.64 2.20 -7.72
CA HIS A 239 12.74 2.67 -6.88
C HIS A 239 13.20 1.57 -5.92
N LEU A 240 12.28 0.90 -5.22
CA LEU A 240 12.58 -0.26 -4.36
C LEU A 240 13.22 -1.42 -5.14
N ILE A 241 12.67 -1.76 -6.30
CA ILE A 241 13.22 -2.75 -7.23
C ILE A 241 14.64 -2.40 -7.69
N GLY A 242 14.89 -1.11 -7.92
CA GLY A 242 16.16 -0.56 -8.35
C GLY A 242 17.21 -0.50 -7.23
N LEU A 243 16.84 -0.76 -5.98
CA LEU A 243 17.80 -0.91 -4.87
C LEU A 243 18.59 -2.21 -4.99
N GLN A 244 17.98 -3.27 -5.52
CA GLN A 244 18.61 -4.59 -5.62
C GLN A 244 19.78 -4.57 -6.63
N PRO A 245 21.01 -4.93 -6.22
CA PRO A 245 22.14 -5.06 -7.13
C PRO A 245 21.92 -6.19 -8.15
N ARG A 246 22.53 -6.08 -9.32
CA ARG A 246 22.51 -7.16 -10.34
C ARG A 246 23.58 -8.22 -10.09
N GLN A 247 24.67 -7.83 -9.43
CA GLN A 247 25.82 -8.69 -9.15
C GLN A 247 26.20 -8.60 -7.68
N ALA A 248 26.82 -9.66 -7.20
CA ALA A 248 27.37 -9.78 -5.86
C ALA A 248 28.83 -10.25 -5.95
N ARG A 249 29.69 -9.73 -5.07
CA ARG A 249 31.08 -10.16 -4.98
C ARG A 249 31.22 -11.26 -3.95
N VAL A 250 31.36 -12.50 -4.41
CA VAL A 250 31.47 -13.67 -3.54
C VAL A 250 32.93 -14.08 -3.38
N MET A 251 33.33 -14.36 -2.15
CA MET A 251 34.64 -14.90 -1.80
C MET A 251 34.68 -16.40 -2.15
N ARG A 252 35.49 -16.76 -3.14
CA ARG A 252 35.79 -18.16 -3.52
C ARG A 252 37.25 -18.46 -3.15
N GLU A 253 37.66 -19.72 -3.29
CA GLU A 253 39.06 -20.14 -3.02
C GLU A 253 40.08 -19.38 -3.90
N SER A 254 39.67 -18.97 -5.11
CA SER A 254 40.46 -18.16 -6.03
C SER A 254 40.49 -16.66 -5.69
N GLY A 255 39.85 -16.23 -4.60
CA GLY A 255 39.66 -14.82 -4.23
C GLY A 255 38.25 -14.29 -4.54
N PRO A 256 38.03 -12.97 -4.43
CA PRO A 256 36.73 -12.35 -4.71
C PRO A 256 36.37 -12.41 -6.20
N VAL A 257 35.19 -12.94 -6.52
CA VAL A 257 34.65 -13.02 -7.89
C VAL A 257 33.27 -12.36 -7.93
N ASP A 258 33.04 -11.51 -8.94
CA ASP A 258 31.73 -10.91 -9.19
C ASP A 258 30.85 -11.92 -9.93
N VAL A 259 29.71 -12.26 -9.36
CA VAL A 259 28.74 -13.22 -9.91
C VAL A 259 27.35 -12.57 -9.99
N ASP A 260 26.49 -13.09 -10.87
CA ASP A 260 25.11 -12.62 -10.93
C ASP A 260 24.36 -12.95 -9.63
N ILE A 261 23.50 -12.04 -9.18
CA ILE A 261 22.82 -12.16 -7.88
C ILE A 261 21.99 -13.44 -7.74
N GLU A 262 21.52 -13.99 -8.86
CA GLU A 262 20.75 -15.25 -8.93
C GLU A 262 21.60 -16.49 -8.62
N SER A 263 22.92 -16.39 -8.76
CA SER A 263 23.86 -17.48 -8.47
C SER A 263 24.33 -17.50 -7.01
N VAL A 264 23.95 -16.50 -6.21
CA VAL A 264 24.31 -16.41 -4.80
C VAL A 264 23.44 -17.37 -4.00
N VAL A 265 24.09 -18.26 -3.24
CA VAL A 265 23.40 -19.24 -2.40
C VAL A 265 23.57 -18.92 -0.92
N PRO A 266 22.61 -19.29 -0.05
CA PRO A 266 22.77 -19.20 1.39
C PRO A 266 24.06 -19.90 1.84
N GLY A 267 24.84 -19.21 2.67
CA GLY A 267 26.14 -19.67 3.15
C GLY A 267 27.34 -19.07 2.44
N ASP A 268 27.17 -18.44 1.28
CA ASP A 268 28.23 -17.71 0.58
C ASP A 268 28.78 -16.55 1.41
N LEU A 269 30.10 -16.36 1.38
CA LEU A 269 30.76 -15.18 1.96
C LEU A 269 30.83 -14.07 0.93
N VAL A 270 30.16 -12.96 1.20
CA VAL A 270 30.02 -11.83 0.28
C VAL A 270 30.81 -10.64 0.81
N LEU A 271 31.66 -10.06 -0.04
CA LEU A 271 32.46 -8.87 0.27
C LEU A 271 31.75 -7.62 -0.24
N VAL A 272 31.54 -6.63 0.64
CA VAL A 272 30.91 -5.34 0.30
C VAL A 272 31.89 -4.21 0.58
N ARG A 273 32.14 -3.35 -0.41
CA ARG A 273 33.04 -2.19 -0.30
C ARG A 273 32.30 -0.91 0.14
N PRO A 274 33.04 0.12 0.60
CA PRO A 274 32.50 1.47 0.75
C PRO A 274 31.72 1.93 -0.48
N GLY A 275 30.50 2.42 -0.29
CA GLY A 275 29.61 2.91 -1.34
C GLY A 275 28.88 1.83 -2.14
N GLU A 276 29.22 0.55 -1.96
CA GLU A 276 28.48 -0.56 -2.57
C GLU A 276 27.19 -0.86 -1.79
N ARG A 277 26.20 -1.36 -2.51
CA ARG A 277 24.96 -1.86 -1.91
C ARG A 277 25.13 -3.30 -1.48
N VAL A 278 24.49 -3.65 -0.37
CA VAL A 278 24.43 -5.02 0.11
C VAL A 278 23.54 -5.83 -0.84
N PRO A 279 24.02 -6.92 -1.46
CA PRO A 279 23.26 -7.62 -2.50
C PRO A 279 22.14 -8.50 -1.96
N VAL A 280 22.39 -9.20 -0.86
CA VAL A 280 21.46 -10.17 -0.24
C VAL A 280 21.51 -10.04 1.28
N ASP A 281 20.56 -10.63 1.99
CA ASP A 281 20.54 -10.57 3.45
C ASP A 281 21.57 -11.52 4.04
N GLY A 282 22.12 -11.16 5.20
CA GLY A 282 23.09 -12.01 5.86
C GLY A 282 23.56 -11.53 7.22
N VAL A 283 24.63 -12.14 7.71
CA VAL A 283 25.23 -11.85 9.03
C VAL A 283 26.71 -11.53 8.85
N ILE A 284 27.14 -10.41 9.44
CA ILE A 284 28.52 -9.93 9.31
C ILE A 284 29.49 -10.92 9.98
N THR A 285 30.49 -11.35 9.22
CA THR A 285 31.56 -12.23 9.72
C THR A 285 32.82 -11.45 10.07
N GLU A 286 33.12 -10.39 9.30
CA GLU A 286 34.32 -9.56 9.46
C GLU A 286 34.03 -8.10 9.09
N GLY A 287 34.57 -7.16 9.88
CA GLY A 287 34.41 -5.72 9.70
C GLY A 287 33.36 -5.08 10.62
N GLU A 288 33.41 -3.75 10.72
CA GLU A 288 32.45 -2.93 11.48
C GLU A 288 31.98 -1.76 10.62
N PRO A 289 31.04 -1.99 9.68
CA PRO A 289 30.57 -0.97 8.76
C PRO A 289 29.47 -0.10 9.39
N TYR A 290 29.40 1.15 8.95
CA TYR A 290 28.22 2.00 8.99
C TYR A 290 27.34 1.72 7.77
N VAL A 291 26.13 1.25 8.01
CA VAL A 291 25.16 0.88 6.97
C VAL A 291 24.01 1.87 6.98
N ASP A 292 23.77 2.49 5.83
CA ASP A 292 22.60 3.35 5.60
C ASP A 292 21.40 2.48 5.22
N GLU A 293 20.46 2.38 6.16
CA GLU A 293 19.20 1.65 6.02
C GLU A 293 18.01 2.57 5.70
N SER A 294 18.24 3.88 5.47
CA SER A 294 17.21 4.92 5.31
C SER A 294 16.18 4.62 4.22
N MET A 295 16.60 3.94 3.15
CA MET A 295 15.74 3.58 2.03
C MET A 295 14.69 2.52 2.37
N ILE A 296 14.89 1.77 3.46
CA ILE A 296 14.03 0.67 3.92
C ILE A 296 13.36 1.04 5.25
N THR A 297 14.13 1.54 6.22
CA THR A 297 13.64 1.86 7.56
C THR A 297 13.06 3.27 7.67
N GLY A 298 13.42 4.17 6.74
CA GLY A 298 13.06 5.60 6.80
C GLY A 298 13.95 6.42 7.74
N GLU A 299 14.88 5.79 8.46
CA GLU A 299 15.76 6.48 9.41
C GLU A 299 16.94 7.14 8.69
N PRO A 300 17.16 8.46 8.85
CA PRO A 300 18.17 9.18 8.06
C PRO A 300 19.61 8.96 8.52
N ILE A 301 19.83 8.34 9.67
CA ILE A 301 21.17 8.19 10.27
C ILE A 301 21.68 6.76 10.02
N PRO A 302 22.87 6.59 9.43
CA PRO A 302 23.48 5.27 9.26
C PRO A 302 23.70 4.54 10.59
N VAL A 303 23.45 3.24 10.60
CA VAL A 303 23.56 2.38 11.78
C VAL A 303 24.93 1.70 11.79
N THR A 304 25.63 1.75 12.92
CA THR A 304 26.87 0.98 13.14
C THR A 304 26.53 -0.50 13.30
N LYS A 305 27.19 -1.35 12.54
CA LYS A 305 27.05 -2.81 12.63
C LYS A 305 28.36 -3.44 13.08
N HIS A 306 28.25 -4.45 13.94
CA HIS A 306 29.36 -5.24 14.45
C HIS A 306 29.34 -6.66 13.90
N LYS A 307 30.40 -7.41 14.20
CA LYS A 307 30.44 -8.85 13.91
C LYS A 307 29.24 -9.55 14.55
N HIS A 308 28.61 -10.45 13.80
CA HIS A 308 27.36 -11.15 14.14
C HIS A 308 26.07 -10.35 13.99
N ASP A 309 26.14 -9.05 13.68
CA ASP A 309 24.94 -8.29 13.35
C ASP A 309 24.39 -8.69 11.97
N LYS A 310 23.07 -8.55 11.83
CA LYS A 310 22.36 -8.76 10.57
C LYS A 310 22.54 -7.56 9.65
N VAL A 311 22.69 -7.84 8.37
CA VAL A 311 22.70 -6.86 7.29
C VAL A 311 21.61 -7.20 6.27
N THR A 312 20.93 -6.16 5.79
CA THR A 312 19.78 -6.28 4.89
C THR A 312 20.16 -5.89 3.47
N GLY A 313 19.74 -6.68 2.48
CA GLY A 313 19.92 -6.42 1.07
C GLY A 313 19.25 -5.12 0.61
N GLY A 314 19.91 -4.40 -0.30
CA GLY A 314 19.48 -3.09 -0.80
C GLY A 314 19.95 -1.89 0.03
N THR A 315 20.46 -2.11 1.24
CA THR A 315 21.09 -1.06 2.08
C THR A 315 22.45 -0.65 1.52
N ILE A 316 22.94 0.53 1.90
CA ILE A 316 24.19 1.09 1.36
C ILE A 316 25.27 1.04 2.43
N ASN A 317 26.41 0.44 2.12
CA ASN A 317 27.59 0.58 2.96
C ASN A 317 28.19 1.98 2.77
N THR A 318 28.33 2.75 3.85
CA THR A 318 28.87 4.13 3.78
C THR A 318 30.35 4.21 4.16
N SER A 319 30.94 3.14 4.71
CA SER A 319 32.24 3.18 5.38
C SER A 319 33.15 2.02 4.97
N SER A 320 33.83 1.34 5.91
CA SER A 320 34.82 0.31 5.65
C SER A 320 34.26 -0.91 4.91
N SER A 321 35.13 -1.66 4.22
CA SER A 321 34.73 -2.92 3.59
C SER A 321 34.46 -3.98 4.64
N PHE A 322 33.43 -4.78 4.45
CA PHE A 322 33.09 -5.87 5.36
C PHE A 322 32.72 -7.14 4.59
N THR A 323 32.87 -8.28 5.25
CA THR A 323 32.45 -9.58 4.72
C THR A 323 31.29 -10.09 5.56
N PHE A 324 30.28 -10.65 4.89
CA PHE A 324 29.13 -11.25 5.56
C PHE A 324 28.77 -12.60 4.94
N LYS A 325 28.14 -13.46 5.73
CA LYS A 325 27.62 -14.75 5.28
C LYS A 325 26.16 -14.57 4.85
N ALA A 326 25.84 -14.90 3.60
CA ALA A 326 24.48 -14.84 3.07
C ALA A 326 23.55 -15.80 3.84
N THR A 327 22.37 -15.32 4.25
CA THR A 327 21.35 -16.12 4.93
C THR A 327 20.10 -16.30 4.08
N HIS A 328 19.63 -15.24 3.42
CA HIS A 328 18.45 -15.28 2.55
C HIS A 328 18.80 -14.68 1.19
N THR A 329 18.37 -15.32 0.11
CA THR A 329 18.61 -14.90 -1.27
C THR A 329 17.31 -14.94 -2.08
N GLY A 330 17.29 -14.27 -3.25
CA GLY A 330 16.10 -14.26 -4.12
C GLY A 330 14.82 -13.75 -3.45
N ALA A 331 13.75 -14.55 -3.53
CA ALA A 331 12.41 -14.22 -3.00
C ALA A 331 12.37 -14.16 -1.47
N ASP A 332 13.32 -14.78 -0.79
CA ASP A 332 13.37 -14.83 0.67
C ASP A 332 13.98 -13.59 1.30
N THR A 333 14.60 -12.71 0.50
CA THR A 333 15.16 -11.46 0.99
C THR A 333 14.10 -10.51 1.55
N VAL A 334 14.45 -9.73 2.55
CA VAL A 334 13.59 -8.67 3.13
C VAL A 334 13.09 -7.74 2.04
N LEU A 335 13.96 -7.27 1.14
CA LEU A 335 13.56 -6.39 0.04
C LEU A 335 12.53 -7.05 -0.89
N ALA A 336 12.70 -8.33 -1.25
CA ALA A 336 11.72 -9.05 -2.08
C ALA A 336 10.37 -9.20 -1.37
N ARG A 337 10.38 -9.48 -0.06
CA ARG A 337 9.17 -9.53 0.77
C ARG A 337 8.47 -8.17 0.85
N ILE A 338 9.22 -7.08 1.01
CA ILE A 338 8.70 -5.71 0.97
C ILE A 338 8.01 -5.45 -0.36
N ILE A 339 8.65 -5.77 -1.49
CA ILE A 339 8.07 -5.59 -2.82
C ILE A 339 6.75 -6.37 -2.93
N ARG A 340 6.73 -7.64 -2.50
CA ARG A 340 5.52 -8.48 -2.52
C ARG A 340 4.40 -7.91 -1.65
N MET A 341 4.71 -7.43 -0.44
CA MET A 341 3.72 -6.80 0.44
C MET A 341 3.12 -5.53 -0.18
N VAL A 342 3.96 -4.68 -0.78
CA VAL A 342 3.50 -3.46 -1.46
C VAL A 342 2.65 -3.80 -2.69
N GLU A 343 3.03 -4.79 -3.49
CA GLU A 343 2.24 -5.27 -4.63
C GLU A 343 0.87 -5.82 -4.19
N ASN A 344 0.84 -6.64 -3.13
CA ASN A 344 -0.38 -7.21 -2.57
C ASN A 344 -1.34 -6.12 -2.02
N ALA A 345 -0.80 -5.14 -1.31
CA ALA A 345 -1.61 -4.03 -0.79
C ALA A 345 -2.19 -3.15 -1.90
N GLN A 346 -1.46 -2.97 -3.01
CA GLN A 346 -1.99 -2.28 -4.20
C GLN A 346 -3.07 -3.10 -4.93
N GLY A 347 -3.04 -4.43 -4.81
CA GLY A 347 -4.00 -5.33 -5.46
C GLY A 347 -5.25 -5.62 -4.68
N THR A 348 -5.27 -5.31 -3.39
CA THR A 348 -6.44 -5.55 -2.55
C THR A 348 -7.51 -4.50 -2.82
N LYS A 349 -8.72 -4.94 -3.18
CA LYS A 349 -9.87 -4.03 -3.34
C LYS A 349 -10.32 -3.46 -2.01
N LEU A 350 -10.33 -2.14 -1.91
CA LEU A 350 -10.86 -1.45 -0.74
C LEU A 350 -12.40 -1.42 -0.75
N PRO A 351 -13.04 -1.38 0.43
CA PRO A 351 -14.47 -1.11 0.54
C PRO A 351 -14.90 0.17 -0.18
N ILE A 352 -14.09 1.23 -0.13
CA ILE A 352 -14.38 2.48 -0.85
C ILE A 352 -14.37 2.31 -2.38
N GLN A 353 -13.52 1.43 -2.92
CA GLN A 353 -13.50 1.11 -4.35
C GLN A 353 -14.73 0.30 -4.76
N ALA A 354 -15.17 -0.64 -3.92
CA ALA A 354 -16.39 -1.41 -4.17
C ALA A 354 -17.64 -0.50 -4.22
N LEU A 355 -17.66 0.58 -3.43
CA LEU A 355 -18.72 1.59 -3.50
C LEU A 355 -18.71 2.31 -4.86
N VAL A 356 -17.54 2.71 -5.35
CA VAL A 356 -17.38 3.35 -6.66
C VAL A 356 -17.82 2.44 -7.79
N ASP A 357 -17.45 1.16 -7.74
CA ASP A 357 -17.86 0.15 -8.71
C ASP A 357 -19.40 0.01 -8.75
N ARG A 358 -20.05 0.00 -7.59
CA ARG A 358 -21.52 -0.05 -7.47
C ARG A 358 -22.20 1.19 -8.04
N VAL A 359 -21.65 2.38 -7.77
CA VAL A 359 -22.19 3.62 -8.32
C VAL A 359 -22.03 3.64 -9.85
N THR A 360 -20.87 3.26 -10.36
CA THR A 360 -20.58 3.21 -11.82
C THR A 360 -21.54 2.27 -12.55
N ALA A 361 -21.87 1.12 -11.95
CA ALA A 361 -22.78 0.14 -12.53
C ALA A 361 -24.20 0.69 -12.77
N TRP A 362 -24.67 1.61 -11.94
CA TRP A 362 -25.96 2.30 -12.12
C TRP A 362 -25.85 3.59 -12.92
N PHE A 363 -24.71 4.28 -12.81
CA PHE A 363 -24.49 5.57 -13.46
C PHE A 363 -24.52 5.48 -14.99
N VAL A 364 -23.86 4.49 -15.58
CA VAL A 364 -23.81 4.35 -17.06
C VAL A 364 -25.21 4.13 -17.67
N PRO A 365 -26.03 3.17 -17.20
CA PRO A 365 -27.41 3.02 -17.68
C PRO A 365 -28.27 4.27 -17.47
N ALA A 366 -28.13 4.95 -16.33
CA ALA A 366 -28.88 6.17 -16.05
C ALA A 366 -28.55 7.28 -17.06
N ILE A 367 -27.27 7.45 -17.40
CA ILE A 367 -26.82 8.44 -18.40
C ILE A 367 -27.31 8.10 -19.80
N MET A 368 -27.29 6.82 -20.18
CA MET A 368 -27.86 6.39 -21.47
C MET A 368 -29.37 6.69 -21.54
N ALA A 369 -30.10 6.44 -20.45
CA ALA A 369 -31.52 6.80 -20.36
C ALA A 369 -31.72 8.32 -20.42
N CYS A 370 -30.91 9.12 -19.72
CA CYS A 370 -30.94 10.58 -19.79
C CYS A 370 -30.62 11.11 -21.18
N SER A 371 -29.67 10.52 -21.90
CA SER A 371 -29.34 10.89 -23.27
C SER A 371 -30.49 10.58 -24.22
N LEU A 372 -31.10 9.40 -24.10
CA LEU A 372 -32.27 9.02 -24.88
C LEU A 372 -33.47 9.94 -24.60
N LEU A 373 -33.71 10.26 -23.33
CA LEU A 373 -34.76 11.19 -22.92
C LEU A 373 -34.49 12.60 -23.48
N THR A 374 -33.25 13.08 -23.39
CA THR A 374 -32.80 14.35 -23.99
C THR A 374 -33.09 14.34 -25.49
N PHE A 375 -32.70 13.29 -26.21
CA PHE A 375 -32.98 13.14 -27.63
C PHE A 375 -34.48 13.27 -27.92
N LEU A 376 -35.32 12.52 -27.20
CA LEU A 376 -36.77 12.51 -27.41
C LEU A 376 -37.41 13.89 -27.12
N ILE A 377 -37.01 14.55 -26.02
CA ILE A 377 -37.53 15.87 -25.67
C ILE A 377 -37.19 16.89 -26.75
N TRP A 378 -35.93 16.95 -27.19
CA TRP A 378 -35.51 17.88 -28.23
C TRP A 378 -36.08 17.54 -29.61
N PHE A 379 -36.32 16.26 -29.89
CA PHE A 379 -36.94 15.86 -31.14
C PHE A 379 -38.41 16.28 -31.23
N LEU A 380 -39.15 16.17 -30.11
CA LEU A 380 -40.58 16.48 -30.04
C LEU A 380 -40.88 17.97 -29.79
N PHE A 381 -40.09 18.63 -28.93
CA PHE A 381 -40.34 20.01 -28.47
C PHE A 381 -39.26 21.01 -28.87
N GLY A 382 -38.18 20.56 -29.50
CA GLY A 382 -37.07 21.43 -29.87
C GLY A 382 -37.40 22.36 -31.04
N PRO A 383 -36.66 23.47 -31.17
CA PRO A 383 -36.77 24.39 -32.29
C PRO A 383 -36.37 23.70 -33.60
N SER A 384 -36.95 24.16 -34.70
CA SER A 384 -36.59 23.64 -36.02
C SER A 384 -35.16 24.10 -36.39
N PRO A 385 -34.26 23.19 -36.81
CA PRO A 385 -34.49 21.76 -37.06
C PRO A 385 -34.27 20.85 -35.83
N SER A 386 -35.34 20.19 -35.39
CA SER A 386 -35.37 19.44 -34.11
C SER A 386 -34.40 18.25 -34.07
N LEU A 387 -34.18 17.57 -35.20
CA LEU A 387 -33.28 16.41 -35.29
C LEU A 387 -31.82 16.76 -34.96
N SER A 388 -31.33 17.90 -35.46
CA SER A 388 -29.95 18.33 -35.23
C SER A 388 -29.74 18.70 -33.76
N PHE A 389 -30.67 19.46 -33.17
CA PHE A 389 -30.64 19.80 -31.74
C PHE A 389 -30.73 18.55 -30.85
N ALA A 390 -31.61 17.61 -31.18
CA ALA A 390 -31.76 16.35 -30.46
C ALA A 390 -30.48 15.52 -30.46
N LEU A 391 -29.84 15.37 -31.62
CA LEU A 391 -28.62 14.58 -31.76
C LEU A 391 -27.43 15.23 -31.04
N VAL A 392 -27.22 16.53 -31.20
CA VAL A 392 -26.09 17.24 -30.56
C VAL A 392 -26.19 17.21 -29.04
N ASN A 393 -27.37 17.50 -28.46
CA ASN A 393 -27.55 17.51 -27.01
C ASN A 393 -27.49 16.09 -26.41
N ALA A 394 -28.07 15.09 -27.09
CA ALA A 394 -27.97 13.70 -26.64
C ALA A 394 -26.52 13.19 -26.63
N VAL A 395 -25.74 13.52 -27.66
CA VAL A 395 -24.31 13.21 -27.75
C VAL A 395 -23.51 13.98 -26.69
N ALA A 396 -23.81 15.26 -26.45
CA ALA A 396 -23.19 16.03 -25.38
C ALA A 396 -23.39 15.39 -24.01
N VAL A 397 -24.62 14.93 -23.70
CA VAL A 397 -24.95 14.21 -22.46
C VAL A 397 -24.19 12.89 -22.33
N MET A 398 -24.04 12.12 -23.42
CA MET A 398 -23.27 10.87 -23.39
C MET A 398 -21.78 11.10 -23.12
N ILE A 399 -21.19 12.12 -23.74
CA ILE A 399 -19.75 12.38 -23.68
C ILE A 399 -19.37 12.98 -22.33
N ILE A 400 -20.13 13.97 -21.85
CA ILE A 400 -19.80 14.64 -20.59
C ILE A 400 -19.79 13.66 -19.43
N ALA A 401 -20.66 12.66 -19.47
CA ALA A 401 -20.84 11.70 -18.41
C ALA A 401 -19.85 10.53 -18.43
N CYS A 402 -18.70 10.61 -19.12
CA CYS A 402 -17.70 9.55 -18.97
C CYS A 402 -17.21 9.46 -17.50
N PRO A 403 -17.28 8.28 -16.85
CA PRO A 403 -16.73 8.08 -15.51
C PRO A 403 -15.20 7.84 -15.51
N CYS A 404 -14.48 8.37 -16.51
CA CYS A 404 -13.08 8.09 -16.76
C CYS A 404 -12.17 8.42 -15.54
N ALA A 405 -12.32 9.63 -14.98
CA ALA A 405 -11.56 10.05 -13.80
C ALA A 405 -11.91 9.24 -12.53
N MET A 406 -13.14 8.71 -12.46
CA MET A 406 -13.64 7.96 -11.32
C MET A 406 -12.95 6.60 -11.18
N GLY A 407 -12.73 5.91 -12.30
CA GLY A 407 -12.04 4.61 -12.33
C GLY A 407 -10.57 4.68 -11.93
N LEU A 408 -9.98 5.88 -11.91
CA LEU A 408 -8.58 6.13 -11.55
C LEU A 408 -8.40 6.74 -10.18
N ALA A 409 -9.38 7.51 -9.73
CA ALA A 409 -9.33 8.28 -8.49
C ALA A 409 -8.85 7.48 -7.29
N THR A 410 -9.40 6.27 -7.11
CA THR A 410 -9.08 5.42 -5.96
C THR A 410 -7.75 4.67 -6.15
N PRO A 411 -7.53 3.90 -7.24
CA PRO A 411 -6.29 3.16 -7.43
C PRO A 411 -5.03 4.04 -7.45
N THR A 412 -5.10 5.23 -8.04
CA THR A 412 -3.95 6.14 -8.12
C THR A 412 -3.57 6.67 -6.74
N SER A 413 -4.53 7.09 -5.92
CA SER A 413 -4.25 7.57 -4.56
C SER A 413 -3.70 6.46 -3.66
N ILE A 414 -4.21 5.23 -3.79
CA ILE A 414 -3.67 4.07 -3.06
C ILE A 414 -2.24 3.81 -3.47
N MET A 415 -1.94 3.73 -4.77
CA MET A 415 -0.60 3.45 -5.28
C MET A 415 0.43 4.48 -4.80
N VAL A 416 0.08 5.77 -4.86
CA VAL A 416 0.96 6.85 -4.39
C VAL A 416 1.08 6.80 -2.87
N GLY A 417 -0.02 6.57 -2.15
CA GLY A 417 -0.05 6.48 -0.69
C GLY A 417 0.80 5.32 -0.16
N THR A 418 0.58 4.08 -0.63
CA THR A 418 1.36 2.91 -0.22
C THR A 418 2.82 2.99 -0.66
N GLY A 419 3.09 3.55 -1.84
CA GLY A 419 4.45 3.83 -2.28
C GLY A 419 5.18 4.83 -1.37
N ARG A 420 4.48 5.87 -0.91
CA ARG A 420 5.02 6.83 0.06
C ARG A 420 5.16 6.20 1.45
N ALA A 421 4.24 5.33 1.86
CA ALA A 421 4.30 4.60 3.12
C ALA A 421 5.59 3.78 3.22
N ALA A 422 5.90 3.02 2.17
CA ALA A 422 7.09 2.17 2.12
C ALA A 422 8.39 2.97 2.25
N GLN A 423 8.45 4.18 1.66
CA GLN A 423 9.58 5.10 1.82
C GLN A 423 9.74 5.65 3.25
N LEU A 424 8.66 5.64 4.03
CA LEU A 424 8.64 6.04 5.44
C LEU A 424 8.78 4.82 6.38
N GLY A 425 9.16 3.65 5.85
CA GLY A 425 9.28 2.42 6.64
C GLY A 425 7.95 1.82 7.09
N VAL A 426 6.81 2.25 6.52
CA VAL A 426 5.47 1.75 6.83
C VAL A 426 4.96 0.85 5.71
N LEU A 427 4.75 -0.42 5.98
CA LEU A 427 4.33 -1.41 4.99
C LEU A 427 2.91 -1.89 5.28
N PHE A 428 1.99 -1.59 4.38
CA PHE A 428 0.66 -2.18 4.40
C PHE A 428 0.76 -3.54 3.72
N ARG A 429 0.35 -4.61 4.41
CA ARG A 429 0.26 -5.96 3.83
C ARG A 429 -1.13 -6.19 3.25
N GLN A 430 -2.14 -5.75 3.98
CA GLN A 430 -3.54 -5.82 3.58
C GLN A 430 -3.97 -4.41 3.14
N GLY A 431 -4.50 -4.27 1.92
CA GLY A 431 -4.88 -2.94 1.43
C GLY A 431 -5.98 -2.29 2.27
N ASP A 432 -6.95 -3.06 2.79
CA ASP A 432 -8.04 -2.55 3.62
C ASP A 432 -7.57 -1.96 4.96
N ALA A 433 -6.39 -2.37 5.44
CA ALA A 433 -5.74 -1.75 6.59
C ALA A 433 -5.52 -0.25 6.38
N LEU A 434 -5.17 0.19 5.17
CA LEU A 434 -5.02 1.62 4.85
C LEU A 434 -6.33 2.39 5.06
N GLN A 435 -7.49 1.77 4.86
CA GLN A 435 -8.78 2.41 5.12
C GLN A 435 -9.16 2.34 6.60
N ARG A 436 -9.04 1.15 7.22
CA ARG A 436 -9.41 0.92 8.62
C ARG A 436 -8.60 1.77 9.59
N LEU A 437 -7.31 1.98 9.31
CA LEU A 437 -6.41 2.75 10.17
C LEU A 437 -6.87 4.21 10.37
N ARG A 438 -7.59 4.79 9.40
CA ARG A 438 -8.23 6.12 9.53
C ARG A 438 -9.36 6.13 10.56
N ASP A 439 -10.07 5.01 10.66
CA ASP A 439 -11.27 4.90 11.47
C ASP A 439 -10.93 4.40 12.90
N VAL A 440 -9.64 4.11 13.19
CA VAL A 440 -9.15 3.69 14.51
C VAL A 440 -9.39 4.78 15.55
N GLN A 441 -9.98 4.37 16.67
CA GLN A 441 -10.29 5.25 17.81
C GLN A 441 -9.42 4.92 19.03
N VAL A 442 -8.99 3.67 19.16
CA VAL A 442 -8.17 3.17 20.27
C VAL A 442 -6.95 2.46 19.71
N ILE A 443 -5.77 2.81 20.22
CA ILE A 443 -4.54 2.08 19.96
C ILE A 443 -4.07 1.40 21.24
N ALA A 444 -4.06 0.08 21.20
CA ALA A 444 -3.53 -0.78 22.23
C ALA A 444 -2.04 -1.05 21.96
N PHE A 445 -1.18 -0.70 22.90
CA PHE A 445 0.26 -0.98 22.86
C PHE A 445 0.58 -2.15 23.77
N ASP A 446 1.36 -3.11 23.26
CA ASP A 446 2.18 -3.91 24.16
C ASP A 446 3.26 -3.03 24.79
N LYS A 447 3.72 -3.40 25.99
CA LYS A 447 4.77 -2.66 26.67
C LYS A 447 6.15 -3.09 26.20
N THR A 448 6.45 -4.39 26.32
CA THR A 448 7.82 -4.90 26.25
C THR A 448 8.26 -4.95 24.79
N GLY A 449 9.43 -4.38 24.45
CA GLY A 449 9.93 -4.31 23.07
C GLY A 449 9.17 -3.33 22.15
N THR A 450 7.98 -2.89 22.56
CA THR A 450 7.12 -1.97 21.81
C THR A 450 7.28 -0.53 22.32
N LEU A 451 6.86 -0.25 23.56
CA LEU A 451 7.05 1.05 24.22
C LEU A 451 8.44 1.19 24.86
N THR A 452 9.06 0.06 25.19
CA THR A 452 10.39 -0.04 25.76
C THR A 452 11.38 -0.66 24.76
N LEU A 453 12.67 -0.59 25.05
CA LEU A 453 13.73 -1.10 24.16
C LEU A 453 13.75 -2.63 24.06
N GLY A 454 13.08 -3.36 24.96
CA GLY A 454 13.16 -4.82 25.04
C GLY A 454 14.52 -5.33 25.51
N LYS A 455 15.37 -4.42 26.00
CA LYS A 455 16.74 -4.67 26.45
C LYS A 455 16.84 -4.23 27.91
N PRO A 456 16.42 -5.08 28.86
CA PRO A 456 16.48 -4.74 30.27
C PRO A 456 17.93 -4.45 30.70
N VAL A 457 18.09 -3.43 31.54
CA VAL A 457 19.37 -3.02 32.11
C VAL A 457 19.25 -3.02 33.63
N MET A 458 20.29 -3.50 34.31
CA MET A 458 20.38 -3.42 35.76
C MET A 458 20.65 -1.97 36.18
N THR A 459 19.74 -1.37 36.94
CA THR A 459 19.86 0.04 37.36
C THR A 459 20.39 0.19 38.77
N ASP A 460 19.94 -0.66 39.71
CA ASP A 460 20.25 -0.53 41.13
C ASP A 460 20.56 -1.89 41.76
N LEU A 461 21.36 -1.87 42.83
CA LEU A 461 21.57 -3.00 43.74
C LEU A 461 21.49 -2.47 45.16
N LEU A 462 20.53 -2.97 45.92
CA LEU A 462 20.42 -2.74 47.36
C LEU A 462 21.00 -3.94 48.10
N VAL A 463 22.02 -3.69 48.90
CA VAL A 463 22.61 -4.68 49.81
C VAL A 463 21.77 -4.73 51.07
N MET A 464 21.28 -5.91 51.45
CA MET A 464 20.52 -6.10 52.69
C MET A 464 21.37 -6.71 53.82
N ASP A 465 22.41 -7.46 53.47
CA ASP A 465 23.38 -7.96 54.43
C ASP A 465 24.55 -6.98 54.59
N SER A 466 24.62 -6.31 55.74
CA SER A 466 25.67 -5.34 56.08
C SER A 466 27.10 -5.91 56.07
N ASN A 467 27.25 -7.24 56.10
CA ASN A 467 28.56 -7.90 56.09
C ASN A 467 29.08 -8.19 54.67
N LYS A 468 28.28 -7.94 53.63
CA LYS A 468 28.65 -8.25 52.23
C LYS A 468 28.82 -7.00 51.40
N SER A 469 29.74 -7.03 50.44
CA SER A 469 29.94 -5.90 49.53
C SER A 469 29.01 -5.97 48.31
N ARG A 470 28.67 -4.80 47.75
CA ARG A 470 27.89 -4.71 46.49
C ARG A 470 28.53 -5.51 45.35
N ASN A 471 29.85 -5.43 45.22
CA ASN A 471 30.59 -6.08 44.12
C ASN A 471 30.63 -7.60 44.28
N GLU A 472 30.74 -8.08 45.51
CA GLU A 472 30.67 -9.52 45.83
C GLU A 472 29.28 -10.08 45.47
N LEU A 473 28.21 -9.40 45.88
CA LEU A 473 26.84 -9.82 45.60
C LEU A 473 26.51 -9.76 44.10
N LEU A 474 26.98 -8.74 43.39
CA LEU A 474 26.82 -8.63 41.94
C LEU A 474 27.59 -9.74 41.20
N SER A 475 28.81 -10.04 41.63
CA SER A 475 29.62 -11.14 41.09
C SER A 475 28.93 -12.50 41.26
N ILE A 476 28.35 -12.77 42.44
CA ILE A 476 27.60 -14.00 42.72
C ILE A 476 26.31 -14.07 41.89
N ALA A 477 25.56 -12.97 41.80
CA ALA A 477 24.34 -12.88 41.02
C ALA A 477 24.60 -13.08 39.52
N ALA A 478 25.67 -12.50 38.98
CA ALA A 478 26.06 -12.70 37.59
C ALA A 478 26.56 -14.12 37.32
N ALA A 479 27.35 -14.71 38.24
CA ALA A 479 27.84 -16.07 38.11
C ALA A 479 26.72 -17.10 38.00
N MET A 480 25.68 -16.99 38.84
CA MET A 480 24.53 -17.90 38.76
C MET A 480 23.68 -17.70 37.49
N GLN A 481 23.71 -16.51 36.91
CA GLN A 481 22.91 -16.15 35.73
C GLN A 481 23.62 -16.42 34.40
N MET A 482 24.92 -16.76 34.39
CA MET A 482 25.67 -16.99 33.14
C MET A 482 25.09 -18.09 32.22
N HIS A 483 24.36 -19.06 32.78
CA HIS A 483 23.75 -20.16 32.03
C HIS A 483 22.29 -19.91 31.67
N SER A 484 21.73 -18.73 31.99
CA SER A 484 20.35 -18.37 31.68
C SER A 484 20.29 -17.49 30.44
N GLU A 485 19.41 -17.86 29.50
CA GLU A 485 19.13 -17.08 28.29
C GLU A 485 18.10 -15.97 28.53
N HIS A 486 17.62 -15.81 29.77
CA HIS A 486 16.59 -14.83 30.09
C HIS A 486 17.14 -13.39 29.97
N PRO A 487 16.41 -12.42 29.37
CA PRO A 487 16.88 -11.05 29.19
C PRO A 487 17.39 -10.37 30.49
N ILE A 488 16.68 -10.61 31.60
CA ILE A 488 17.10 -10.19 32.95
C ILE A 488 18.47 -10.75 33.36
N ALA A 489 18.77 -12.01 33.03
CA ALA A 489 20.04 -12.64 33.36
C ALA A 489 21.18 -11.93 32.61
N HIS A 490 20.99 -11.65 31.32
CA HIS A 490 21.90 -10.84 30.53
C HIS A 490 22.14 -9.46 31.15
N ALA A 491 21.09 -8.76 31.61
CA ALA A 491 21.22 -7.45 32.25
C ALA A 491 22.16 -7.47 33.48
N ILE A 492 22.06 -8.50 34.31
CA ILE A 492 22.88 -8.67 35.52
C ILE A 492 24.31 -9.07 35.15
N VAL A 493 24.47 -9.98 34.19
CA VAL A 493 25.80 -10.43 33.70
C VAL A 493 26.56 -9.28 33.05
N SER A 494 25.90 -8.50 32.18
CA SER A 494 26.49 -7.33 31.53
C SER A 494 26.94 -6.28 32.54
N ALA A 495 26.14 -5.99 33.57
CA ALA A 495 26.52 -5.04 34.63
C ALA A 495 27.78 -5.50 35.41
N ALA A 496 27.94 -6.80 35.64
CA ALA A 496 29.14 -7.35 36.28
C ALA A 496 30.37 -7.32 35.36
N GLN A 497 30.18 -7.57 34.05
CA GLN A 497 31.24 -7.49 33.04
C GLN A 497 31.74 -6.05 32.82
N GLU A 498 30.83 -5.08 32.75
CA GLU A 498 31.17 -3.65 32.67
C GLU A 498 31.96 -3.19 33.90
N SER A 499 31.59 -3.72 35.07
CA SER A 499 32.31 -3.48 36.34
C SER A 499 33.62 -4.28 36.45
N LYS A 500 33.98 -5.09 35.44
CA LYS A 500 35.18 -5.95 35.37
C LYS A 500 35.34 -6.88 36.58
N LEU A 501 34.24 -7.41 37.10
CA LEU A 501 34.24 -8.27 38.28
C LEU A 501 34.62 -9.72 37.90
N PRO A 502 35.43 -10.41 38.71
CA PRO A 502 35.67 -11.84 38.53
C PRO A 502 34.37 -12.61 38.82
N LEU A 503 33.97 -13.51 37.93
CA LEU A 503 32.77 -14.34 38.09
C LEU A 503 33.15 -15.73 38.64
N PRO A 504 32.71 -16.11 39.85
CA PRO A 504 32.95 -17.46 40.38
C PRO A 504 32.22 -18.53 39.57
N ALA A 505 32.69 -19.78 39.65
CA ALA A 505 32.00 -20.89 39.01
C ALA A 505 30.69 -21.21 39.73
N ALA A 506 29.59 -21.28 38.96
CA ALA A 506 28.31 -21.79 39.42
C ALA A 506 28.19 -23.30 39.12
N LYS A 507 27.68 -24.08 40.08
CA LYS A 507 27.39 -25.51 39.94
C LYS A 507 25.91 -25.76 40.18
N GLU A 508 25.37 -26.85 39.64
CA GLU A 508 23.96 -27.27 39.82
C GLU A 508 22.95 -26.15 39.47
N PHE A 509 23.15 -25.48 38.34
CA PHE A 509 22.20 -24.49 37.84
C PHE A 509 20.85 -25.15 37.52
N ASN A 510 19.77 -24.56 38.03
CA ASN A 510 18.39 -24.95 37.74
C ASN A 510 17.53 -23.71 37.49
N ALA A 511 16.87 -23.67 36.33
CA ALA A 511 15.92 -22.62 35.97
C ALA A 511 14.49 -23.04 36.39
N ILE A 512 13.81 -22.19 37.14
CA ILE A 512 12.44 -22.40 37.61
C ILE A 512 11.53 -21.51 36.76
N ASN A 513 10.80 -22.14 35.83
CA ASN A 513 9.95 -21.44 34.86
C ASN A 513 9.00 -20.45 35.54
N GLY A 514 9.04 -19.19 35.09
CA GLY A 514 8.17 -18.12 35.58
C GLY A 514 8.50 -17.60 36.99
N ALA A 515 9.53 -18.14 37.66
CA ALA A 515 9.83 -17.80 39.05
C ALA A 515 11.26 -17.28 39.27
N GLY A 516 12.28 -17.90 38.69
CA GLY A 516 13.68 -17.51 38.90
C GLY A 516 14.70 -18.62 38.61
N VAL A 517 15.85 -18.55 39.25
CA VAL A 517 16.98 -19.48 39.10
C VAL A 517 17.56 -19.87 40.47
N ARG A 518 18.11 -21.08 40.54
CA ARG A 518 18.82 -21.61 41.71
C ARG A 518 20.16 -22.18 41.26
N ALA A 519 21.22 -21.92 42.01
CA ALA A 519 22.55 -22.49 41.75
C ALA A 519 23.38 -22.58 43.04
N ILE A 520 24.48 -23.34 42.98
CA ILE A 520 25.51 -23.36 44.02
C ILE A 520 26.69 -22.52 43.56
N VAL A 521 26.95 -21.41 44.26
CA VAL A 521 28.07 -20.50 43.96
C VAL A 521 28.99 -20.45 45.18
N GLN A 522 30.28 -20.69 44.98
CA GLN A 522 31.28 -20.76 46.08
C GLN A 522 30.88 -21.73 47.23
N GLY A 523 30.15 -22.81 46.90
CA GLY A 523 29.71 -23.81 47.87
C GLY A 523 28.46 -23.44 48.68
N ARG A 524 27.82 -22.30 48.39
CA ARG A 524 26.57 -21.85 49.03
C ARG A 524 25.38 -21.94 48.10
N VAL A 525 24.19 -22.17 48.65
CA VAL A 525 22.96 -22.24 47.86
C VAL A 525 22.45 -20.82 47.63
N VAL A 526 22.38 -20.43 46.36
CA VAL A 526 21.92 -19.10 45.94
C VAL A 526 20.64 -19.23 45.12
N ILE A 527 19.64 -18.43 45.47
CA ILE A 527 18.35 -18.35 44.78
C ILE A 527 18.14 -16.90 44.33
N SER A 528 17.76 -16.71 43.07
CA SER A 528 17.41 -15.39 42.55
C SER A 528 16.11 -15.45 41.76
N GLY A 529 15.17 -14.54 42.01
CA GLY A 529 13.87 -14.58 41.35
C GLY A 529 12.83 -13.64 41.92
N SER A 530 11.56 -14.00 41.72
CA SER A 530 10.37 -13.27 42.14
C SER A 530 10.09 -13.38 43.65
N GLU A 531 9.19 -12.51 44.16
CA GLU A 531 8.75 -12.53 45.56
C GLU A 531 8.08 -13.87 45.94
N ASN A 532 7.29 -14.46 45.02
CA ASN A 532 6.63 -15.75 45.25
C ASN A 532 7.65 -16.86 45.49
N LEU A 533 8.74 -16.88 44.70
CA LEU A 533 9.81 -17.86 44.87
C LEU A 533 10.49 -17.74 46.24
N MET A 534 10.63 -16.52 46.76
CA MET A 534 11.21 -16.29 48.09
C MET A 534 10.30 -16.83 49.18
N LYS A 535 9.00 -16.55 49.10
CA LYS A 535 7.99 -17.04 50.06
C LYS A 535 7.87 -18.56 50.06
N GLU A 536 7.89 -19.19 48.89
CA GLU A 536 7.87 -20.65 48.75
C GLU A 536 9.08 -21.33 49.40
N ASN A 537 10.23 -20.65 49.43
CA ASN A 537 11.45 -21.13 50.08
C ASN A 537 11.58 -20.67 51.54
N GLY A 538 10.53 -20.09 52.13
CA GLY A 538 10.50 -19.64 53.53
C GLY A 538 11.41 -18.45 53.84
N ILE A 539 11.76 -17.64 52.83
CA ILE A 539 12.64 -16.48 52.99
C ILE A 539 11.78 -15.25 53.31
N GLU A 540 12.08 -14.55 54.41
CA GLU A 540 11.38 -13.31 54.79
C GLU A 540 11.70 -12.14 53.85
N VAL A 541 10.67 -11.42 53.41
CA VAL A 541 10.76 -10.31 52.44
C VAL A 541 10.26 -8.96 52.98
N ASP A 542 9.71 -8.92 54.19
CA ASP A 542 9.00 -7.76 54.74
C ASP A 542 9.89 -6.51 54.91
N HIS A 543 11.19 -6.70 55.18
CA HIS A 543 12.15 -5.61 55.26
C HIS A 543 12.44 -4.92 53.92
N ALA A 544 12.05 -5.53 52.79
CA ALA A 544 12.26 -5.00 51.44
C ALA A 544 11.02 -4.30 50.86
N THR A 545 9.84 -4.43 51.47
CA THR A 545 8.54 -3.99 50.90
C THR A 545 8.51 -2.51 50.54
N ALA A 546 9.07 -1.63 51.39
CA ALA A 546 9.11 -0.19 51.11
C ALA A 546 9.93 0.12 49.85
N GLN A 547 11.09 -0.55 49.67
CA GLN A 547 11.95 -0.34 48.51
C GLN A 547 11.34 -0.92 47.24
N ILE A 548 10.68 -2.08 47.33
CA ILE A 548 9.95 -2.71 46.23
C ILE A 548 8.89 -1.76 45.67
N ILE A 549 8.10 -1.15 46.54
CA ILE A 549 7.07 -0.17 46.13
C ILE A 549 7.73 1.05 45.48
N ALA A 550 8.80 1.59 46.10
CA ALA A 550 9.51 2.75 45.55
C ALA A 550 10.12 2.48 44.17
N TRP A 551 10.72 1.31 43.97
CA TRP A 551 11.26 0.90 42.66
C TRP A 551 10.15 0.61 41.65
N GLY A 552 9.05 -0.04 42.06
CA GLY A 552 7.88 -0.23 41.20
C GLY A 552 7.30 1.10 40.72
N GLN A 553 7.20 2.11 41.58
CA GLN A 553 6.78 3.47 41.22
C GLN A 553 7.75 4.19 40.27
N GLN A 554 9.01 3.74 40.21
CA GLN A 554 10.02 4.21 39.25
C GLN A 554 10.06 3.36 37.96
N GLY A 555 9.12 2.43 37.77
CA GLY A 555 9.11 1.55 36.60
C GLY A 555 10.18 0.45 36.63
N LYS A 556 10.77 0.18 37.79
CA LYS A 556 11.81 -0.84 37.96
C LYS A 556 11.20 -2.15 38.46
N THR A 557 11.72 -3.26 37.95
CA THR A 557 11.33 -4.62 38.38
C THR A 557 12.33 -5.12 39.42
N PRO A 558 11.89 -5.35 40.67
CA PRO A 558 12.74 -5.88 41.73
C PRO A 558 12.96 -7.38 41.57
N ILE A 559 14.20 -7.81 41.77
CA ILE A 559 14.64 -9.20 41.75
C ILE A 559 15.33 -9.47 43.07
N PHE A 560 14.90 -10.54 43.72
CA PHE A 560 15.41 -10.95 45.02
C PHE A 560 16.63 -11.84 44.82
N LEU A 561 17.63 -11.69 45.69
CA LEU A 561 18.78 -12.56 45.78
C LEU A 561 18.90 -13.05 47.21
N ALA A 562 18.78 -14.36 47.39
CA ALA A 562 18.91 -15.04 48.66
C ALA A 562 20.08 -16.02 48.65
N MET A 563 20.72 -16.18 49.81
CA MET A 563 21.85 -17.07 50.01
C MET A 563 21.64 -17.82 51.33
N ASP A 564 21.74 -19.15 51.29
CA ASP A 564 21.59 -20.04 52.45
C ASP A 564 20.31 -19.77 53.28
N GLY A 565 19.20 -19.44 52.58
CA GLY A 565 17.89 -19.20 53.20
C GLY A 565 17.66 -17.77 53.72
N GLN A 566 18.60 -16.85 53.51
CA GLN A 566 18.44 -15.44 53.89
C GLN A 566 18.50 -14.51 52.68
N LEU A 567 17.65 -13.47 52.69
CA LEU A 567 17.66 -12.42 51.67
C LEU A 567 18.91 -11.55 51.84
N VAL A 568 19.79 -11.54 50.83
CA VAL A 568 21.08 -10.82 50.90
C VAL A 568 21.13 -9.56 50.04
N ALA A 569 20.36 -9.51 48.96
CA ALA A 569 20.28 -8.34 48.10
C ALA A 569 18.95 -8.23 47.36
N LEU A 570 18.65 -7.01 46.93
CA LEU A 570 17.63 -6.69 45.95
C LEU A 570 18.29 -6.05 44.74
N ILE A 571 17.95 -6.51 43.54
CA ILE A 571 18.47 -6.01 42.27
C ILE A 571 17.31 -5.38 41.51
N ALA A 572 17.48 -4.16 41.04
CA ALA A 572 16.49 -3.49 40.20
C ALA A 572 16.89 -3.62 38.73
N VAL A 573 15.97 -4.08 37.91
CA VAL A 573 16.13 -4.14 36.45
C VAL A 573 15.01 -3.31 35.84
N ALA A 574 15.36 -2.43 34.89
CA ALA A 574 14.39 -1.65 34.15
C ALA A 574 14.59 -1.85 32.66
N ASP A 575 13.50 -1.89 31.91
CA ASP A 575 13.53 -1.81 30.46
C ASP A 575 13.30 -0.35 30.06
N PRO A 576 14.32 0.37 29.56
CA PRO A 576 14.19 1.79 29.28
C PRO A 576 13.11 2.06 28.23
N ILE A 577 12.35 3.13 28.44
CA ILE A 577 11.34 3.61 27.49
C ILE A 577 12.05 4.09 26.21
N LYS A 578 11.46 3.80 25.04
CA LYS A 578 12.01 4.29 23.76
C LYS A 578 12.00 5.83 23.74
N PRO A 579 13.06 6.50 23.28
CA PRO A 579 13.12 7.96 23.23
C PRO A 579 11.94 8.60 22.47
N SER A 580 11.44 7.93 21.44
CA SER A 580 10.34 8.42 20.61
C SER A 580 8.95 8.13 21.18
N ALA A 581 8.80 7.26 22.18
CA ALA A 581 7.51 6.80 22.68
C ALA A 581 6.66 7.96 23.21
N LYS A 582 7.24 8.84 24.02
CA LYS A 582 6.50 9.97 24.62
C LYS A 582 5.98 10.95 23.57
N THR A 583 6.81 11.26 22.57
CA THR A 583 6.43 12.13 21.46
C THR A 583 5.33 11.47 20.61
N ALA A 584 5.48 10.18 20.28
CA ALA A 584 4.50 9.44 19.51
C ALA A 584 3.13 9.39 20.22
N ILE A 585 3.08 9.07 21.51
CA ILE A 585 1.83 9.07 22.30
C ILE A 585 1.18 10.47 22.32
N SER A 586 1.98 11.53 22.47
CA SER A 586 1.47 12.91 22.44
C SER A 586 0.87 13.29 21.09
N LEU A 587 1.49 12.86 19.98
CA LEU A 587 0.97 13.07 18.63
C LEU A 587 -0.30 12.25 18.36
N LEU A 588 -0.39 11.01 18.85
CA LEU A 588 -1.62 10.22 18.74
C LEU A 588 -2.79 10.85 19.47
N LYS A 589 -2.52 11.46 20.63
CA LYS A 589 -3.52 12.24 21.37
C LYS A 589 -3.99 13.49 20.62
N SER A 590 -3.09 14.20 19.95
CA SER A 590 -3.48 15.35 19.12
C SER A 590 -4.33 14.96 17.91
N MET A 591 -4.23 13.69 17.48
CA MET A 591 -5.11 13.07 16.48
C MET A 591 -6.44 12.56 17.05
N ASN A 592 -6.76 12.82 18.33
CA ASN A 592 -7.94 12.33 19.06
C ASN A 592 -8.04 10.79 19.13
N VAL A 593 -6.89 10.10 19.14
CA VAL A 593 -6.84 8.65 19.32
C VAL A 593 -6.55 8.32 20.78
N GLN A 594 -7.36 7.45 21.38
CA GLN A 594 -7.16 6.98 22.75
C GLN A 594 -6.04 5.95 22.81
N THR A 595 -5.20 6.06 23.83
CA THR A 595 -4.05 5.16 24.01
C THR A 595 -4.29 4.20 25.18
N LEU A 596 -4.11 2.91 24.91
CA LEU A 596 -4.29 1.81 25.84
C LEU A 596 -2.97 1.05 25.96
N MET A 597 -2.49 0.77 27.17
CA MET A 597 -1.35 -0.12 27.39
C MET A 597 -1.82 -1.45 27.97
N ILE A 598 -1.36 -2.56 27.37
CA ILE A 598 -1.62 -3.91 27.83
C ILE A 598 -0.29 -4.56 28.19
N THR A 599 -0.16 -5.09 29.40
CA THR A 599 1.10 -5.71 29.83
C THR A 599 0.89 -6.84 30.84
N GLY A 600 1.80 -7.81 30.83
CA GLY A 600 1.91 -8.86 31.85
C GLY A 600 2.62 -8.40 33.13
N ASP A 601 3.24 -7.21 33.11
CA ASP A 601 3.98 -6.66 34.23
C ASP A 601 3.11 -6.35 35.44
N ASN A 602 3.79 -6.14 36.58
CA ASN A 602 3.13 -5.71 37.79
C ASN A 602 2.48 -4.33 37.65
N ILE A 603 1.41 -4.10 38.42
CA ILE A 603 0.62 -2.88 38.32
C ILE A 603 1.40 -1.59 38.62
N TYR A 604 2.37 -1.62 39.55
CA TYR A 604 3.14 -0.44 39.93
C TYR A 604 4.07 0.00 38.80
N THR A 605 4.82 -0.95 38.23
CA THR A 605 5.72 -0.72 37.09
C THR A 605 4.93 -0.25 35.87
N ALA A 606 3.79 -0.88 35.59
CA ALA A 606 2.93 -0.49 34.48
C ALA A 606 2.32 0.91 34.66
N GLN A 607 1.88 1.27 35.88
CA GLN A 607 1.37 2.60 36.18
C GLN A 607 2.45 3.68 36.06
N ALA A 608 3.69 3.39 36.47
CA ALA A 608 4.80 4.33 36.31
C ALA A 608 5.06 4.66 34.83
N VAL A 609 5.18 3.63 33.98
CA VAL A 609 5.39 3.79 32.54
C VAL A 609 4.19 4.49 31.87
N ALA A 610 2.96 4.10 32.21
CA ALA A 610 1.74 4.73 31.70
C ALA A 610 1.69 6.23 32.03
N LYS A 611 2.05 6.59 33.27
CA LYS A 611 2.06 7.99 33.72
C LYS A 611 3.16 8.80 33.04
N GLU A 612 4.34 8.23 32.85
CA GLU A 612 5.47 8.91 32.20
C GLU A 612 5.21 9.21 30.71
N LEU A 613 4.60 8.24 30.02
CA LEU A 613 4.19 8.36 28.61
C LEU A 613 2.88 9.13 28.43
N GLY A 614 2.09 9.25 29.50
CA GLY A 614 0.77 9.85 29.47
C GLY A 614 -0.25 8.99 28.73
N ILE A 615 -0.31 7.69 28.99
CA ILE A 615 -1.28 6.76 28.39
C ILE A 615 -2.66 6.91 29.07
N ASP A 616 -3.75 6.81 28.31
CA ASP A 616 -5.11 7.06 28.82
C ASP A 616 -5.67 5.90 29.65
N GLN A 617 -5.41 4.67 29.22
CA GLN A 617 -5.91 3.45 29.85
C GLN A 617 -4.81 2.40 30.04
N LEU A 618 -4.87 1.64 31.13
CA LEU A 618 -3.88 0.63 31.48
C LEU A 618 -4.56 -0.67 31.92
N HIS A 619 -4.13 -1.79 31.35
CA HIS A 619 -4.42 -3.14 31.82
C HIS A 619 -3.11 -3.88 32.11
N ALA A 620 -2.81 -4.09 33.40
CA ALA A 620 -1.63 -4.82 33.88
C ALA A 620 -1.96 -6.28 34.21
N HIS A 621 -0.95 -7.10 34.52
CA HIS A 621 -1.10 -8.52 34.88
C HIS A 621 -1.90 -9.36 33.87
N THR A 622 -1.78 -9.05 32.57
CA THR A 622 -2.57 -9.72 31.53
C THR A 622 -1.77 -10.85 30.87
N LEU A 623 -2.30 -12.07 30.94
CA LEU A 623 -1.80 -13.23 30.18
C LEU A 623 -2.10 -13.08 28.67
N PRO A 624 -1.40 -13.78 27.76
CA PRO A 624 -1.63 -13.66 26.32
C PRO A 624 -3.09 -13.84 25.88
N GLU A 625 -3.81 -14.81 26.46
CA GLU A 625 -5.24 -15.05 26.22
C GLU A 625 -6.12 -13.88 26.68
N GLY A 626 -5.73 -13.24 27.79
CA GLY A 626 -6.38 -12.05 28.31
C GLY A 626 -6.24 -10.84 27.38
N LYS A 627 -5.12 -10.72 26.66
CA LYS A 627 -4.92 -9.65 25.66
C LYS A 627 -5.96 -9.76 24.54
N VAL A 628 -6.15 -10.96 24.01
CA VAL A 628 -7.12 -11.26 22.96
C VAL A 628 -8.56 -11.00 23.44
N ALA A 629 -8.90 -11.44 24.64
CA ALA A 629 -10.23 -11.22 25.22
C ALA A 629 -10.55 -9.71 25.38
N LEU A 630 -9.58 -8.91 25.83
CA LEU A 630 -9.73 -7.47 25.97
C LEU A 630 -9.96 -6.78 24.62
N LEU A 631 -9.20 -7.15 23.59
CA LEU A 631 -9.38 -6.63 22.23
C LEU A 631 -10.77 -6.99 21.68
N GLN A 632 -11.23 -8.22 21.89
CA GLN A 632 -12.57 -8.65 21.48
C GLN A 632 -13.69 -7.92 22.23
N GLN A 633 -13.49 -7.62 23.51
CA GLN A 633 -14.46 -6.86 24.30
C GLN A 633 -14.61 -5.44 23.75
N GLN A 634 -13.50 -4.73 23.58
CA GLN A 634 -13.49 -3.37 23.04
C GLN A 634 -14.09 -3.30 21.62
N LYS A 635 -13.89 -4.35 20.80
CA LYS A 635 -14.55 -4.49 19.49
C LYS A 635 -16.06 -4.62 19.60
N LYS A 636 -16.55 -5.41 20.57
CA LYS A 636 -18.00 -5.55 20.83
C LYS A 636 -18.63 -4.24 21.30
N ASP A 637 -17.86 -3.40 21.98
CA ASP A 637 -18.28 -2.06 22.41
C ASP A 637 -18.34 -1.05 21.25
N GLY A 638 -17.98 -1.47 20.03
CA GLY A 638 -18.12 -0.69 18.79
C GLY A 638 -16.89 0.15 18.43
N HIS A 639 -15.80 0.05 19.19
CA HIS A 639 -14.54 0.73 18.89
C HIS A 639 -13.78 0.01 17.77
N VAL A 640 -13.19 0.79 16.85
CA VAL A 640 -12.19 0.28 15.89
C VAL A 640 -10.82 0.38 16.53
N ILE A 641 -10.13 -0.77 16.63
CA ILE A 641 -8.92 -0.88 17.45
C ILE A 641 -7.72 -1.27 16.61
N ALA A 642 -6.62 -0.54 16.78
CA ALA A 642 -5.32 -1.01 16.36
C ALA A 642 -4.55 -1.59 17.56
N PHE A 643 -3.84 -2.69 17.33
CA PHE A 643 -2.91 -3.26 18.32
C PHE A 643 -1.49 -3.16 17.79
N VAL A 644 -0.57 -2.70 18.62
CA VAL A 644 0.84 -2.48 18.29
C VAL A 644 1.71 -3.39 19.15
N GLY A 645 2.54 -4.21 18.51
CA GLY A 645 3.41 -5.17 19.20
C GLY A 645 4.66 -5.52 18.41
N ASP A 646 5.63 -6.17 19.06
CA ASP A 646 6.83 -6.73 18.41
C ASP A 646 6.55 -8.07 17.70
N GLY A 647 5.40 -8.68 18.04
CA GLY A 647 4.87 -9.92 17.47
C GLY A 647 5.64 -11.20 17.82
N ILE A 648 6.53 -11.17 18.82
CA ILE A 648 7.15 -12.39 19.35
C ILE A 648 6.12 -13.16 20.19
N ASN A 649 5.47 -12.47 21.13
CA ASN A 649 4.46 -13.05 22.03
C ASN A 649 3.03 -12.63 21.68
N ASP A 650 2.86 -11.70 20.74
CA ASP A 650 1.61 -10.98 20.52
C ASP A 650 0.97 -11.24 19.15
N ALA A 651 1.46 -12.23 18.40
CA ALA A 651 0.87 -12.62 17.11
C ALA A 651 -0.66 -12.87 17.18
N PRO A 652 -1.22 -13.55 18.21
CA PRO A 652 -2.67 -13.69 18.35
C PRO A 652 -3.41 -12.36 18.56
N ALA A 653 -2.81 -11.41 19.28
CA ALA A 653 -3.39 -10.09 19.52
C ALA A 653 -3.36 -9.22 18.24
N LEU A 654 -2.24 -9.26 17.50
CA LEU A 654 -2.09 -8.60 16.20
C LEU A 654 -3.15 -9.06 15.19
N ALA A 655 -3.39 -10.38 15.11
CA ALA A 655 -4.39 -10.94 14.19
C ALA A 655 -5.84 -10.66 14.62
N THR A 656 -6.10 -10.46 15.92
CA THR A 656 -7.44 -10.22 16.45
C THR A 656 -7.89 -8.76 16.30
N ALA A 657 -6.95 -7.81 16.32
CA ALA A 657 -7.24 -6.38 16.18
C ALA A 657 -7.91 -6.05 14.82
N ASP A 658 -8.56 -4.89 14.69
CA ASP A 658 -9.04 -4.44 13.37
C ASP A 658 -7.90 -4.12 12.43
N VAL A 659 -6.81 -3.62 13.02
CA VAL A 659 -5.52 -3.42 12.38
C VAL A 659 -4.40 -3.83 13.34
N GLY A 660 -3.70 -4.92 13.02
CA GLY A 660 -2.47 -5.29 13.71
C GLY A 660 -1.27 -4.54 13.14
N ILE A 661 -0.48 -3.88 13.98
CA ILE A 661 0.74 -3.16 13.62
C ILE A 661 1.94 -3.84 14.28
N ALA A 662 2.77 -4.51 13.48
CA ALA A 662 4.04 -5.06 13.96
C ALA A 662 5.14 -3.99 13.91
N ILE A 663 5.98 -3.94 14.95
CA ILE A 663 7.16 -3.06 15.00
C ILE A 663 8.44 -3.85 14.70
N GLY A 664 9.34 -3.24 13.95
CA GLY A 664 10.70 -3.70 13.71
C GLY A 664 10.80 -4.90 12.78
N THR A 665 11.96 -5.56 12.83
CA THR A 665 12.20 -6.85 12.17
C THR A 665 11.64 -8.01 13.00
N GLY A 666 10.36 -7.88 13.41
CA GLY A 666 9.65 -8.91 14.15
C GLY A 666 9.79 -10.27 13.46
N THR A 667 9.63 -11.35 14.22
CA THR A 667 9.70 -12.72 13.70
C THR A 667 8.79 -12.90 12.48
N ASP A 668 9.09 -13.86 11.59
CA ASP A 668 8.25 -14.10 10.40
C ASP A 668 6.76 -14.23 10.74
N VAL A 669 6.46 -14.79 11.92
CA VAL A 669 5.11 -14.93 12.48
C VAL A 669 4.43 -13.58 12.73
N ALA A 670 5.19 -12.57 13.21
CA ALA A 670 4.70 -11.21 13.44
C ALA A 670 4.30 -10.53 12.12
N ILE A 671 5.17 -10.65 11.11
CA ILE A 671 4.96 -10.07 9.78
C ILE A 671 3.73 -10.69 9.09
N GLU A 672 3.55 -12.00 9.23
CA GLU A 672 2.37 -12.69 8.67
C GLU A 672 1.06 -12.34 9.40
N SER A 673 1.13 -12.17 10.72
CA SER A 673 -0.04 -11.90 11.56
C SER A 673 -0.53 -10.45 11.47
N ALA A 674 0.37 -9.50 11.19
CA ALA A 674 0.04 -8.08 11.14
C ALA A 674 -0.56 -7.64 9.80
N SER A 675 -1.36 -6.57 9.86
CA SER A 675 -1.92 -5.88 8.69
C SER A 675 -1.00 -4.76 8.21
N VAL A 676 -0.26 -4.15 9.13
CA VAL A 676 0.76 -3.11 8.90
C VAL A 676 2.05 -3.54 9.59
N VAL A 677 3.18 -3.34 8.93
CA VAL A 677 4.51 -3.65 9.45
C VAL A 677 5.37 -2.39 9.40
N LEU A 678 6.02 -2.05 10.51
CA LEU A 678 6.97 -0.96 10.60
C LEU A 678 8.38 -1.55 10.52
N MET A 679 9.20 -1.07 9.58
CA MET A 679 10.56 -1.58 9.38
C MET A 679 11.55 -1.10 10.45
N SER A 680 11.24 0.04 11.08
CA SER A 680 12.00 0.62 12.19
C SER A 680 11.34 0.28 13.53
N ASP A 681 12.15 0.27 14.59
CA ASP A 681 11.69 0.14 15.97
C ASP A 681 11.05 1.43 16.51
N ASP A 682 11.05 2.52 15.73
CA ASP A 682 10.50 3.83 16.07
C ASP A 682 8.96 3.87 16.02
N LEU A 683 8.35 4.21 17.15
CA LEU A 683 6.92 4.42 17.30
C LEU A 683 6.36 5.58 16.47
N GLN A 684 7.20 6.50 15.99
CA GLN A 684 6.77 7.50 15.00
C GLN A 684 6.20 6.84 13.74
N GLY A 685 6.63 5.63 13.40
CA GLY A 685 6.06 4.86 12.30
C GLY A 685 4.55 4.63 12.44
N VAL A 686 4.04 4.46 13.67
CA VAL A 686 2.59 4.33 13.95
C VAL A 686 1.86 5.63 13.61
N VAL A 687 2.41 6.76 14.05
CA VAL A 687 1.86 8.10 13.77
C VAL A 687 1.85 8.38 12.27
N ASN A 688 2.95 8.05 11.58
CA ASN A 688 3.10 8.20 10.14
C ASN A 688 2.08 7.35 9.37
N ALA A 689 1.87 6.09 9.80
CA ALA A 689 0.88 5.21 9.21
C ALA A 689 -0.53 5.82 9.27
N ILE A 690 -0.93 6.32 10.45
CA ILE A 690 -2.26 6.93 10.67
C ILE A 690 -2.39 8.22 9.88
N GLY A 691 -1.43 9.14 9.98
CA GLY A 691 -1.46 10.39 9.24
C GLY A 691 -1.55 10.18 7.73
N LEU A 692 -0.81 9.20 7.20
CA LEU A 692 -0.84 8.86 5.78
C LEU A 692 -2.14 8.17 5.35
N SER A 693 -2.72 7.32 6.22
CA SER A 693 -4.05 6.75 6.01
C SER A 693 -5.11 7.84 5.91
N HIS A 694 -5.13 8.80 6.85
CA HIS A 694 -6.02 9.96 6.80
C HIS A 694 -5.84 10.77 5.54
N ALA A 695 -4.59 11.12 5.19
CA ALA A 695 -4.28 11.90 3.99
C ALA A 695 -4.73 11.19 2.71
N THR A 696 -4.46 9.88 2.61
CA THR A 696 -4.81 9.08 1.42
C THR A 696 -6.33 8.94 1.28
N MET A 697 -7.05 8.68 2.38
CA MET A 697 -8.50 8.59 2.36
C MET A 697 -9.18 9.94 2.09
N ALA A 698 -8.65 11.04 2.62
CA ALA A 698 -9.13 12.38 2.31
C ALA A 698 -8.92 12.70 0.82
N ASN A 699 -7.76 12.33 0.26
CA ASN A 699 -7.47 12.48 -1.16
C ASN A 699 -8.41 11.68 -2.06
N ILE A 700 -8.71 10.42 -1.71
CA ILE A 700 -9.69 9.59 -2.42
C ILE A 700 -11.07 10.26 -2.39
N LYS A 701 -11.53 10.72 -1.23
CA LYS A 701 -12.83 11.43 -1.09
C LYS A 701 -12.87 12.69 -1.96
N GLN A 702 -11.79 13.49 -1.98
CA GLN A 702 -11.68 14.67 -2.83
C GLN A 702 -11.76 14.31 -4.32
N ASN A 703 -10.98 13.31 -4.75
CA ASN A 703 -10.95 12.88 -6.14
C ASN A 703 -12.31 12.35 -6.60
N LEU A 704 -12.98 11.55 -5.78
CA LEU A 704 -14.32 11.07 -6.07
C LEU A 704 -15.34 12.20 -6.09
N PHE A 705 -15.31 13.11 -5.12
CA PHE A 705 -16.19 14.28 -5.09
C PHE A 705 -16.06 15.09 -6.39
N TRP A 706 -14.83 15.44 -6.79
CA TRP A 706 -14.60 16.21 -8.01
C TRP A 706 -14.97 15.44 -9.27
N ALA A 707 -14.69 14.12 -9.33
CA ALA A 707 -15.10 13.27 -10.44
C ALA A 707 -16.63 13.15 -10.61
N PHE A 708 -17.41 13.31 -9.54
CA PHE A 708 -18.87 13.32 -9.62
C PHE A 708 -19.46 14.72 -9.80
N ALA A 709 -18.97 15.71 -9.06
CA ALA A 709 -19.57 17.04 -8.99
C ALA A 709 -19.64 17.71 -10.37
N TYR A 710 -18.58 17.62 -11.19
CA TYR A 710 -18.59 18.22 -12.51
C TYR A 710 -19.59 17.54 -13.46
N ASN A 711 -19.68 16.20 -13.42
CA ASN A 711 -20.63 15.43 -14.22
C ASN A 711 -22.07 15.77 -13.84
N VAL A 712 -22.38 15.79 -12.55
CA VAL A 712 -23.72 16.12 -12.04
C VAL A 712 -24.12 17.54 -12.43
N ALA A 713 -23.18 18.50 -12.43
CA ALA A 713 -23.46 19.88 -12.84
C ALA A 713 -23.60 20.03 -14.36
N LEU A 714 -22.78 19.35 -15.16
CA LEU A 714 -22.71 19.57 -16.60
C LEU A 714 -23.67 18.69 -17.41
N VAL A 715 -24.17 17.58 -16.87
CA VAL A 715 -25.20 16.75 -17.54
C VAL A 715 -26.51 17.52 -17.76
N PRO A 716 -27.11 18.20 -16.77
CA PRO A 716 -28.29 19.03 -17.00
C PRO A 716 -28.03 20.18 -17.98
N LEU A 717 -26.83 20.76 -17.93
CA LEU A 717 -26.41 21.81 -18.86
C LEU A 717 -26.34 21.28 -20.31
N ALA A 718 -25.75 20.09 -20.50
CA ALA A 718 -25.68 19.39 -21.78
C ALA A 718 -27.06 18.94 -22.29
N ALA A 719 -27.96 18.57 -21.37
CA ALA A 719 -29.36 18.26 -21.71
C ALA A 719 -30.14 19.52 -22.14
N GLY A 720 -29.59 20.71 -21.94
CA GLY A 720 -30.17 21.97 -22.39
C GLY A 720 -31.15 22.61 -21.41
N VAL A 721 -31.05 22.29 -20.11
CA VAL A 721 -31.92 22.89 -19.07
C VAL A 721 -31.82 24.42 -19.01
N LEU A 722 -30.66 25.00 -19.35
CA LEU A 722 -30.49 26.46 -19.42
C LEU A 722 -30.97 27.09 -20.74
N TYR A 723 -31.28 26.29 -21.75
CA TYR A 723 -31.67 26.80 -23.07
C TYR A 723 -32.90 27.72 -23.04
N PRO A 724 -33.98 27.42 -22.29
CA PRO A 724 -35.16 28.30 -22.26
C PRO A 724 -34.90 29.68 -21.63
N VAL A 725 -33.85 29.82 -20.82
CA VAL A 725 -33.56 31.05 -20.07
C VAL A 725 -32.47 31.89 -20.77
N SER A 726 -31.41 31.25 -21.26
CA SER A 726 -30.23 31.94 -21.82
C SER A 726 -29.90 31.57 -23.26
N GLY A 727 -30.63 30.62 -23.87
CA GLY A 727 -30.34 30.11 -25.22
C GLY A 727 -29.03 29.32 -25.32
N THR A 728 -28.36 29.04 -24.20
CA THR A 728 -27.04 28.41 -24.17
C THR A 728 -27.14 26.89 -24.19
N LEU A 729 -26.39 26.24 -25.10
CA LEU A 729 -26.19 24.79 -25.15
C LEU A 729 -24.72 24.45 -24.93
N LEU A 730 -24.45 23.34 -24.26
CA LEU A 730 -23.08 22.87 -24.09
C LEU A 730 -22.60 22.20 -25.37
N SER A 731 -21.52 22.71 -25.97
CA SER A 731 -20.89 22.01 -27.09
C SER A 731 -20.29 20.67 -26.63
N PRO A 732 -20.48 19.57 -27.38
CA PRO A 732 -19.82 18.29 -27.13
C PRO A 732 -18.29 18.38 -27.00
N MET A 733 -17.67 19.38 -27.62
CA MET A 733 -16.23 19.62 -27.51
C MET A 733 -15.82 20.11 -26.13
N PHE A 734 -16.55 21.07 -25.56
CA PHE A 734 -16.30 21.53 -24.19
C PHE A 734 -16.55 20.41 -23.19
N ALA A 735 -17.52 19.54 -23.46
CA ALA A 735 -17.73 18.32 -22.66
C ALA A 735 -16.51 17.38 -22.71
N ALA A 736 -15.98 17.09 -23.90
CA ALA A 736 -14.77 16.27 -24.04
C ALA A 736 -13.53 16.92 -23.38
N GLY A 737 -13.39 18.24 -23.49
CA GLY A 737 -12.31 18.99 -22.82
C GLY A 737 -12.42 18.97 -21.29
N ALA A 738 -13.63 19.18 -20.75
CA ALA A 738 -13.89 19.12 -19.30
C ALA A 738 -13.53 17.75 -18.71
N MET A 739 -13.85 16.68 -19.43
CA MET A 739 -13.47 15.32 -19.07
C MET A 739 -11.94 15.14 -18.97
N ALA A 740 -11.19 15.62 -19.96
CA ALA A 740 -9.72 15.55 -19.93
C ALA A 740 -9.13 16.31 -18.73
N CYS A 741 -9.65 17.52 -18.43
CA CYS A 741 -9.26 18.30 -17.27
C CYS A 741 -9.58 17.59 -15.94
N SER A 742 -10.73 16.91 -15.84
CA SER A 742 -11.14 16.16 -14.65
C SER A 742 -10.15 15.02 -14.33
N SER A 743 -9.73 14.25 -15.34
CA SER A 743 -8.72 13.20 -15.16
C SER A 743 -7.37 13.77 -14.69
N VAL A 744 -6.92 14.87 -15.31
CA VAL A 744 -5.67 15.55 -14.91
C VAL A 744 -5.75 16.05 -13.48
N PHE A 745 -6.87 16.64 -13.08
CA PHE A 745 -7.08 17.13 -11.72
C PHE A 745 -6.97 16.00 -10.69
N VAL A 746 -7.68 14.90 -10.92
CA VAL A 746 -7.67 13.73 -10.02
C VAL A 746 -6.26 13.17 -9.84
N ILE A 747 -5.52 13.03 -10.94
CA ILE A 747 -4.13 12.56 -10.93
C ILE A 747 -3.22 13.53 -10.18
N ALA A 748 -3.29 14.83 -10.51
CA ALA A 748 -2.45 15.85 -9.92
C ALA A 748 -2.70 15.95 -8.41
N ASN A 749 -3.96 15.83 -7.99
CA ASN A 749 -4.33 15.80 -6.59
C ASN A 749 -3.78 14.53 -5.91
N ALA A 750 -3.86 13.35 -6.53
CA ALA A 750 -3.28 12.13 -5.99
C ALA A 750 -1.75 12.20 -5.83
N LEU A 751 -1.05 12.82 -6.78
CA LEU A 751 0.40 13.01 -6.73
C LEU A 751 0.86 13.91 -5.56
N ARG A 752 -0.02 14.73 -4.96
CA ARG A 752 0.29 15.51 -3.76
C ARG A 752 0.69 14.62 -2.58
N LEU A 753 0.19 13.38 -2.51
CA LEU A 753 0.55 12.42 -1.48
C LEU A 753 2.04 12.07 -1.48
N LYS A 754 2.76 12.23 -2.61
CA LYS A 754 4.23 12.06 -2.67
C LYS A 754 4.97 13.04 -1.75
N ARG A 755 4.39 14.21 -1.50
CA ARG A 755 4.97 15.26 -0.65
C ARG A 755 4.50 15.16 0.80
N PHE A 756 3.79 14.09 1.16
CA PHE A 756 3.40 13.86 2.55
C PHE A 756 4.65 13.80 3.42
N GLN A 757 4.68 14.66 4.44
CA GLN A 757 5.70 14.68 5.47
C GLN A 757 5.02 14.36 6.81
N PRO A 758 5.69 13.59 7.67
CA PRO A 758 5.29 13.40 9.07
C PRO A 758 4.94 14.73 9.74
N GLN A 759 3.91 14.75 10.58
CA GLN A 759 3.73 15.85 11.53
C GLN A 759 4.82 15.71 12.60
N ALA A 760 5.71 16.70 12.67
CA ALA A 760 6.81 16.78 13.62
C ALA A 760 6.33 17.15 15.03
#